data_AF-A0A2E7URQ7-F1
#
_entry.id   AF-A0A2E7URQ7-F1
#
_cell.length_a   1.000
_cell.length_b   1.000
_cell.length_c   1.000
_cell.angle_alpha   90.00
_cell.angle_beta   90.00
_cell.angle_gamma   90.00
#
_symmetry.space_group_name_H-M   'P 1'
#
loop_
_entity.id
_entity.type
_entity.pdbx_description
1 polymer ?
#
loop_
_entity_poly.entity_id
_entity_poly.type
_entity_poly.pdbx_seq_one_letter_code
_entity_poly.pdbx_strand_id
1 'polypeptide(L)'
;MTTPLITLLLSQAASAAPIRIAVESGDSQSSATDLAAQFNDDTYYDFDATVVKATDIDSASELAAYDVVVLGDSGFDSTDWTSAMANALATWTNAGNGGVLTVGWGDWVTGPGSSVLTTIDNLQPIDAYTFHYAWGISSGIAISSTSHPVTSGLAGTTIPGNAAYVEASPSSCDATNCQVLGTITGGSTINSATNAVVVGEYGSGRIVYLGQLFMANGSYYSNTGLRSGTADRLIEQAAAWIADGVDSDGDGISDGSDNCPNVYNPSQADSDGDGVGDACDACDGDDAYGDADGDLECADIDCDDTNAAINTSATEICDFLDNNCDGTIDEDSATGVLTWYADSDSDGYGNAVSTDIDCWQPTGFVSDNTDCDDTVATINPGAVEYCNGVDDNCDGTVDEDTASGASTWYRDADSDGYGNASVSDVECYQPSGYVLDNTDCDDTLASTNPGADEYCNAVDDDCDGDIDEDTAVDVVTWYRDSDSDGYGVSSVTDIDCDQPTGFVSDNTDCDDADPAVNPGALEYCNTYDDDCDGDIDEDSSVDVVTWYRDADGDSYGNALESDIDCSQPAGMVEDDRDCDDSDPSVYPGAPEVAYDEIDQDCDGSDLCDVDEDSYDAVECGGDDCDDEDGDIHVDAAEVWYDGVDQDCDDASDYDADSDGFDSETWGGEDCDDADPDVYPGAPDEPYDGMVMDCNEADEYDADGDGHNSIDYGGDDCDDANSDTNPEASETWYDGVDDDCDGNDDDQDLDGYGYDDDCDDLDANSFPGAEGLDEDCNAVELNADGLNTDSGMLGAQLDGATGGGGLGGCAGTKTAAALGFFSLLIPLMRRRRREER
;
A
#
# COMPACT_ATOMS: atom_id res chain seq x y z
N MET A 1 -13.17 0.28 -132.50
CA MET A 1 -11.91 0.18 -131.73
C MET A 1 -12.34 -0.03 -130.30
N THR A 2 -11.95 -1.15 -129.70
CA THR A 2 -12.52 -1.68 -128.47
C THR A 2 -11.39 -1.88 -127.47
N THR A 3 -11.48 -1.15 -126.35
CA THR A 3 -10.54 -1.15 -125.23
C THR A 3 -11.41 -1.26 -123.97
N PRO A 4 -11.08 -2.11 -123.00
CA PRO A 4 -12.11 -2.84 -122.24
C PRO A 4 -12.63 -2.12 -120.99
N LEU A 5 -13.63 -2.75 -120.35
CA LEU A 5 -14.23 -2.39 -119.07
C LEU A 5 -13.17 -2.39 -117.95
N ILE A 6 -12.74 -1.20 -117.50
CA ILE A 6 -12.30 -0.91 -116.12
C ILE A 6 -12.66 0.55 -115.81
N THR A 7 -13.95 0.86 -115.73
CA THR A 7 -14.47 2.19 -115.27
C THR A 7 -15.89 2.06 -114.70
N LEU A 8 -16.16 0.96 -114.00
CA LEU A 8 -17.42 0.67 -113.33
C LEU A 8 -17.12 -0.31 -112.18
N LEU A 9 -16.47 0.20 -111.13
CA LEU A 9 -16.11 -0.46 -109.86
C LEU A 9 -15.32 0.55 -108.99
N LEU A 10 -15.88 1.76 -108.80
CA LEU A 10 -15.25 2.87 -108.06
C LEU A 10 -16.27 3.85 -107.45
N SER A 11 -17.51 3.38 -107.27
CA SER A 11 -18.60 4.07 -106.58
C SER A 11 -19.69 3.10 -106.08
N GLN A 12 -19.33 1.84 -105.87
CA GLN A 12 -20.07 0.85 -105.08
C GLN A 12 -19.03 0.32 -104.09
N ALA A 13 -19.13 0.83 -102.86
CA ALA A 13 -18.27 0.57 -101.70
C ALA A 13 -19.02 1.06 -100.43
N ALA A 14 -20.31 0.74 -100.42
CA ALA A 14 -21.31 0.90 -99.38
C ALA A 14 -22.36 -0.18 -99.73
N SER A 15 -22.85 -0.93 -98.74
CA SER A 15 -23.52 -2.22 -98.92
C SER A 15 -22.67 -3.25 -99.71
N ALA A 16 -21.63 -3.75 -99.03
CA ALA A 16 -21.12 -5.11 -99.16
C ALA A 16 -20.55 -5.48 -97.78
N ALA A 17 -20.80 -6.69 -97.28
CA ALA A 17 -20.22 -7.12 -96.02
C ALA A 17 -18.69 -7.27 -96.17
N PRO A 18 -17.87 -6.95 -95.14
CA PRO A 18 -16.44 -7.19 -95.18
C PRO A 18 -16.18 -8.69 -95.25
N ILE A 19 -15.19 -9.10 -96.05
CA ILE A 19 -14.84 -10.52 -96.20
C ILE A 19 -14.22 -11.02 -94.90
N ARG A 20 -14.90 -11.96 -94.24
CA ARG A 20 -14.63 -12.45 -92.88
C ARG A 20 -13.57 -13.54 -92.94
N ILE A 21 -12.39 -13.29 -92.36
CA ILE A 21 -11.24 -14.19 -92.45
C ILE A 21 -10.83 -14.71 -91.07
N ALA A 22 -10.76 -16.02 -90.91
CA ALA A 22 -10.15 -16.66 -89.74
C ALA A 22 -8.69 -17.00 -90.05
N VAL A 23 -7.73 -16.31 -89.43
CA VAL A 23 -6.29 -16.61 -89.55
C VAL A 23 -5.86 -17.53 -88.42
N GLU A 24 -5.53 -18.79 -88.74
CA GLU A 24 -5.11 -19.81 -87.78
C GLU A 24 -3.75 -19.45 -87.16
N SER A 25 -3.65 -19.49 -85.82
CA SER A 25 -2.48 -19.01 -85.08
C SER A 25 -1.49 -20.08 -84.67
N GLY A 26 -1.97 -21.29 -84.38
CA GLY A 26 -1.30 -22.33 -83.58
C GLY A 26 -0.38 -21.75 -82.51
N ASP A 27 0.82 -22.32 -82.41
CA ASP A 27 1.91 -21.93 -81.51
C ASP A 27 2.50 -20.51 -81.74
N SER A 28 2.18 -19.80 -82.84
CA SER A 28 2.83 -18.51 -83.22
C SER A 28 1.83 -17.36 -83.41
N GLN A 29 1.15 -16.98 -82.32
CA GLN A 29 0.11 -15.93 -82.37
C GLN A 29 0.59 -14.58 -82.92
N SER A 30 1.89 -14.24 -82.80
CA SER A 30 2.45 -13.04 -83.43
C SER A 30 2.42 -13.07 -84.96
N SER A 31 2.68 -14.23 -85.58
CA SER A 31 2.71 -14.39 -87.03
C SER A 31 1.33 -14.24 -87.66
N ALA A 32 0.33 -14.89 -87.07
CA ALA A 32 -1.06 -14.73 -87.49
C ALA A 32 -1.59 -13.31 -87.23
N THR A 33 -1.17 -12.65 -86.14
CA THR A 33 -1.51 -11.24 -85.88
C THR A 33 -0.96 -10.31 -86.96
N ASP A 34 0.30 -10.49 -87.38
CA ASP A 34 0.91 -9.71 -88.47
C ASP A 34 0.22 -9.95 -89.83
N LEU A 35 -0.36 -11.14 -90.05
CA LEU A 35 -1.09 -11.50 -91.27
C LEU A 35 -2.55 -11.01 -91.27
N ALA A 36 -3.28 -11.15 -90.17
CA ALA A 36 -4.61 -10.56 -90.02
C ALA A 36 -4.55 -9.03 -90.17
N ALA A 37 -3.55 -8.39 -89.55
CA ALA A 37 -3.26 -6.97 -89.71
C ALA A 37 -2.59 -6.59 -91.06
N GLN A 38 -2.47 -7.53 -92.00
CA GLN A 38 -2.12 -7.28 -93.40
C GLN A 38 -3.37 -7.27 -94.28
N PHE A 39 -4.32 -8.19 -94.06
CA PHE A 39 -5.63 -8.14 -94.73
C PHE A 39 -6.39 -6.85 -94.37
N ASN A 40 -6.46 -6.49 -93.08
CA ASN A 40 -7.23 -5.34 -92.59
C ASN A 40 -6.53 -3.97 -92.84
N ASP A 41 -5.46 -3.95 -93.63
CA ASP A 41 -4.70 -2.76 -94.09
C ASP A 41 -4.77 -2.64 -95.64
N ASP A 42 -5.54 -3.50 -96.32
CA ASP A 42 -5.81 -3.38 -97.76
C ASP A 42 -6.75 -2.19 -98.07
N THR A 43 -6.70 -1.76 -99.33
CA THR A 43 -7.47 -0.64 -99.90
C THR A 43 -8.18 -1.04 -101.20
N TYR A 44 -8.21 -2.33 -101.54
CA TYR A 44 -8.85 -2.87 -102.75
C TYR A 44 -10.04 -3.79 -102.44
N TYR A 45 -9.95 -4.57 -101.36
CA TYR A 45 -11.04 -5.35 -100.77
C TYR A 45 -11.27 -4.89 -99.32
N ASP A 46 -12.50 -5.07 -98.82
CA ASP A 46 -12.80 -4.90 -97.39
C ASP A 46 -12.70 -6.26 -96.69
N PHE A 47 -11.93 -6.34 -95.61
CA PHE A 47 -11.58 -7.58 -94.91
C PHE A 47 -11.75 -7.40 -93.40
N ASP A 48 -12.47 -8.32 -92.76
CA ASP A 48 -12.45 -8.51 -91.30
C ASP A 48 -11.70 -9.79 -90.97
N ALA A 49 -10.37 -9.71 -90.98
CA ALA A 49 -9.49 -10.80 -90.58
C ALA A 49 -9.22 -10.78 -89.07
N THR A 50 -9.52 -11.90 -88.42
CA THR A 50 -9.27 -12.12 -86.99
C THR A 50 -8.32 -13.30 -86.77
N VAL A 51 -7.67 -13.34 -85.60
CA VAL A 51 -6.73 -14.42 -85.26
C VAL A 51 -7.44 -15.46 -84.40
N VAL A 52 -7.56 -16.67 -84.92
CA VAL A 52 -8.23 -17.81 -84.28
C VAL A 52 -7.25 -18.95 -83.98
N LYS A 53 -7.57 -19.81 -83.03
CA LYS A 53 -6.88 -21.10 -82.85
C LYS A 53 -7.70 -22.23 -83.45
N ALA A 54 -7.06 -23.37 -83.70
CA ALA A 54 -7.73 -24.64 -84.02
C ALA A 54 -8.76 -25.15 -82.97
N THR A 55 -8.90 -24.51 -81.80
CA THR A 55 -9.98 -24.76 -80.82
C THR A 55 -11.21 -23.86 -81.01
N ASP A 56 -11.07 -22.77 -81.76
CA ASP A 56 -12.06 -21.68 -81.84
C ASP A 56 -12.88 -21.78 -83.15
N ILE A 57 -12.52 -22.75 -84.00
CA ILE A 57 -13.13 -23.13 -85.29
C ILE A 57 -13.20 -24.67 -85.40
N ASP A 58 -13.67 -25.29 -84.33
CA ASP A 58 -13.70 -26.74 -84.06
C ASP A 58 -14.97 -27.40 -84.63
N SER A 59 -16.02 -26.62 -84.87
CA SER A 59 -17.31 -27.00 -85.46
C SER A 59 -17.70 -26.19 -86.70
N ALA A 60 -18.64 -26.72 -87.50
CA ALA A 60 -19.18 -26.03 -88.66
C ALA A 60 -20.09 -24.82 -88.31
N SER A 61 -20.52 -24.69 -87.05
CA SER A 61 -21.30 -23.55 -86.58
C SER A 61 -20.44 -22.34 -86.21
N GLU A 62 -19.21 -22.56 -85.72
CA GLU A 62 -18.23 -21.49 -85.50
C GLU A 62 -17.66 -20.99 -86.85
N LEU A 63 -17.47 -21.91 -87.80
CA LEU A 63 -17.03 -21.57 -89.17
C LEU A 63 -18.04 -20.72 -89.95
N ALA A 64 -19.32 -20.70 -89.59
CA ALA A 64 -20.32 -19.83 -90.22
C ALA A 64 -20.12 -18.32 -89.93
N ALA A 65 -19.22 -17.98 -89.00
CA ALA A 65 -18.78 -16.60 -88.77
C ALA A 65 -17.74 -16.10 -89.80
N TYR A 66 -17.27 -16.95 -90.72
CA TYR A 66 -16.18 -16.66 -91.66
C TYR A 66 -16.52 -17.09 -93.09
N ASP A 67 -15.80 -16.54 -94.06
CA ASP A 67 -15.87 -16.91 -95.49
C ASP A 67 -14.58 -17.63 -95.94
N VAL A 68 -13.45 -17.28 -95.31
CA VAL A 68 -12.12 -17.84 -95.61
C VAL A 68 -11.39 -18.23 -94.32
N VAL A 69 -10.84 -19.45 -94.27
CA VAL A 69 -9.86 -19.84 -93.24
C VAL A 69 -8.46 -19.86 -93.85
N VAL A 70 -7.54 -19.10 -93.25
CA VAL A 70 -6.15 -19.00 -93.67
C VAL A 70 -5.27 -19.88 -92.77
N LEU A 71 -4.55 -20.81 -93.39
CA LEU A 71 -3.69 -21.78 -92.73
C LEU A 71 -2.22 -21.43 -93.03
N GLY A 72 -1.48 -20.86 -92.07
CA GLY A 72 -0.04 -20.60 -92.28
C GLY A 72 0.70 -19.76 -91.24
N ASP A 73 2.01 -20.02 -91.13
CA ASP A 73 2.98 -19.42 -90.20
C ASP A 73 2.71 -19.65 -88.70
N SER A 74 2.01 -20.74 -88.36
CA SER A 74 2.01 -21.35 -87.03
C SER A 74 3.13 -22.41 -86.89
N GLY A 75 3.67 -22.58 -85.68
CA GLY A 75 5.02 -23.14 -85.49
C GLY A 75 5.10 -24.64 -85.19
N PHE A 76 5.49 -25.45 -86.19
CA PHE A 76 6.26 -26.71 -86.06
C PHE A 76 5.73 -27.90 -85.21
N ASP A 77 4.80 -27.78 -84.27
CA ASP A 77 4.27 -28.93 -83.50
C ASP A 77 2.83 -29.31 -83.91
N SER A 78 2.55 -30.59 -83.73
CA SER A 78 1.35 -31.29 -84.22
C SER A 78 0.24 -31.42 -83.18
N THR A 79 0.30 -30.59 -82.13
CA THR A 79 -0.62 -30.64 -80.98
C THR A 79 -1.86 -29.77 -81.14
N ASP A 80 -1.79 -28.72 -81.95
CA ASP A 80 -2.86 -27.73 -82.07
C ASP A 80 -3.99 -28.21 -82.98
N TRP A 81 -3.64 -28.91 -84.07
CA TRP A 81 -4.57 -29.34 -85.11
C TRP A 81 -5.49 -30.47 -84.63
N THR A 82 -6.68 -30.10 -84.17
CA THR A 82 -7.66 -31.06 -83.64
C THR A 82 -8.32 -31.88 -84.74
N SER A 83 -8.77 -33.09 -84.41
CA SER A 83 -9.65 -33.87 -85.30
C SER A 83 -11.07 -33.31 -85.39
N ALA A 84 -11.43 -32.29 -84.62
CA ALA A 84 -12.70 -31.59 -84.76
C ALA A 84 -12.57 -30.56 -85.89
N MET A 85 -11.68 -29.58 -85.72
CA MET A 85 -11.32 -28.55 -86.70
C MET A 85 -11.05 -29.10 -88.10
N ALA A 86 -10.23 -30.15 -88.23
CA ALA A 86 -9.97 -30.76 -89.55
C ALA A 86 -11.24 -31.32 -90.23
N ASN A 87 -12.16 -31.91 -89.47
CA ASN A 87 -13.44 -32.41 -90.00
C ASN A 87 -14.47 -31.28 -90.21
N ALA A 88 -14.42 -30.22 -89.39
CA ALA A 88 -15.27 -29.03 -89.55
C ALA A 88 -14.92 -28.29 -90.84
N LEU A 89 -13.64 -27.95 -91.05
CA LEU A 89 -13.13 -27.36 -92.29
C LEU A 89 -13.50 -28.20 -93.51
N ALA A 90 -13.35 -29.52 -93.44
CA ALA A 90 -13.70 -30.43 -94.53
C ALA A 90 -15.21 -30.41 -94.83
N THR A 91 -16.06 -30.41 -93.79
CA THR A 91 -17.52 -30.40 -93.96
C THR A 91 -18.01 -29.07 -94.52
N TRP A 92 -17.52 -27.97 -93.96
CA TRP A 92 -17.85 -26.57 -94.32
C TRP A 92 -17.40 -26.24 -95.75
N THR A 93 -16.12 -26.47 -96.08
CA THR A 93 -15.60 -26.27 -97.44
C THR A 93 -16.33 -27.16 -98.46
N ASN A 94 -16.56 -28.44 -98.14
CA ASN A 94 -17.26 -29.34 -99.08
C ASN A 94 -18.69 -28.87 -99.40
N ALA A 95 -19.38 -28.24 -98.45
CA ALA A 95 -20.74 -27.75 -98.64
C ALA A 95 -20.80 -26.51 -99.56
N GLY A 96 -19.80 -25.61 -99.46
CA GLY A 96 -19.74 -24.35 -100.21
C GLY A 96 -19.78 -23.09 -99.34
N ASN A 97 -20.04 -23.27 -98.04
CA ASN A 97 -20.17 -22.21 -97.03
C ASN A 97 -18.88 -21.39 -96.75
N GLY A 98 -17.84 -21.54 -97.57
CA GLY A 98 -16.52 -20.94 -97.37
C GLY A 98 -15.40 -21.78 -97.97
N GLY A 99 -14.16 -21.40 -97.70
CA GLY A 99 -12.99 -22.14 -98.19
C GLY A 99 -11.65 -21.83 -97.52
N VAL A 100 -10.59 -22.42 -98.08
CA VAL A 100 -9.28 -22.55 -97.41
C VAL A 100 -8.15 -21.94 -98.23
N LEU A 101 -7.38 -21.05 -97.58
CA LEU A 101 -6.17 -20.42 -98.11
C LEU A 101 -4.93 -20.89 -97.33
N THR A 102 -4.19 -21.83 -97.89
CA THR A 102 -2.95 -22.32 -97.29
C THR A 102 -1.75 -21.52 -97.75
N VAL A 103 -0.92 -21.05 -96.81
CA VAL A 103 0.26 -20.23 -97.08
C VAL A 103 1.51 -20.70 -96.33
N GLY A 104 2.65 -20.69 -97.01
CA GLY A 104 3.97 -20.84 -96.37
C GLY A 104 4.33 -22.24 -95.88
N TRP A 105 3.88 -22.58 -94.67
CA TRP A 105 4.08 -23.85 -93.97
C TRP A 105 2.75 -24.48 -93.49
N GLY A 106 1.58 -23.90 -93.83
CA GLY A 106 0.28 -24.45 -93.44
C GLY A 106 -0.10 -25.78 -94.11
N ASP A 107 0.72 -26.23 -95.05
CA ASP A 107 0.74 -27.57 -95.64
C ASP A 107 1.44 -28.61 -94.73
N TRP A 108 2.26 -28.17 -93.76
CA TRP A 108 3.18 -29.05 -93.03
C TRP A 108 2.62 -29.61 -91.72
N VAL A 109 1.73 -30.60 -91.82
CA VAL A 109 1.16 -31.30 -90.66
C VAL A 109 1.98 -32.56 -90.33
N THR A 110 2.56 -32.68 -89.12
CA THR A 110 3.48 -33.79 -88.76
C THR A 110 3.18 -34.57 -87.47
N GLY A 111 1.91 -34.91 -87.21
CA GLY A 111 1.52 -35.86 -86.15
C GLY A 111 0.11 -35.63 -85.62
N PRO A 112 -0.29 -36.29 -84.51
CA PRO A 112 -0.01 -37.67 -84.14
C PRO A 112 -1.20 -38.60 -84.49
N GLY A 113 -1.83 -38.45 -85.65
CA GLY A 113 -2.91 -39.31 -86.11
C GLY A 113 -3.08 -39.34 -87.63
N SER A 114 -3.25 -40.52 -88.23
CA SER A 114 -3.34 -40.65 -89.71
C SER A 114 -4.60 -40.04 -90.32
N SER A 115 -5.63 -39.76 -89.52
CA SER A 115 -6.89 -39.13 -89.95
C SER A 115 -6.71 -37.63 -90.21
N VAL A 116 -6.14 -36.87 -89.27
CA VAL A 116 -5.95 -35.41 -89.42
C VAL A 116 -5.10 -35.11 -90.66
N LEU A 117 -3.97 -35.82 -90.80
CA LEU A 117 -3.09 -35.72 -91.96
C LEU A 117 -3.86 -35.94 -93.27
N THR A 118 -4.59 -37.05 -93.38
CA THR A 118 -5.39 -37.36 -94.57
C THR A 118 -6.47 -36.31 -94.83
N THR A 119 -7.17 -35.81 -93.80
CA THR A 119 -8.26 -34.83 -93.98
C THR A 119 -7.73 -33.48 -94.47
N ILE A 120 -6.61 -32.98 -93.92
CA ILE A 120 -6.02 -31.70 -94.34
C ILE A 120 -5.33 -31.82 -95.71
N ASP A 121 -4.64 -32.93 -96.00
CA ASP A 121 -4.05 -33.22 -97.32
C ASP A 121 -5.14 -33.25 -98.43
N ASN A 122 -6.29 -33.88 -98.17
CA ASN A 122 -7.44 -33.83 -99.10
C ASN A 122 -8.05 -32.43 -99.28
N LEU A 123 -7.85 -31.51 -98.33
CA LEU A 123 -8.27 -30.10 -98.42
C LEU A 123 -7.27 -29.22 -99.19
N GLN A 124 -6.10 -29.73 -99.56
CA GLN A 124 -5.13 -29.01 -100.37
C GLN A 124 -5.35 -29.24 -101.87
N PRO A 125 -5.07 -28.25 -102.74
CA PRO A 125 -5.05 -28.46 -104.19
C PRO A 125 -3.77 -29.15 -104.69
N ILE A 126 -2.93 -29.67 -103.77
CA ILE A 126 -1.64 -30.31 -103.99
C ILE A 126 -1.45 -31.55 -103.08
N ASP A 127 -0.60 -32.49 -103.50
CA ASP A 127 -0.06 -33.57 -102.65
C ASP A 127 0.93 -32.99 -101.63
N ALA A 128 0.57 -33.01 -100.34
CA ALA A 128 1.39 -32.48 -99.25
C ALA A 128 2.25 -33.56 -98.55
N TYR A 129 2.23 -34.82 -99.01
CA TYR A 129 3.00 -35.90 -98.36
C TYR A 129 4.48 -35.96 -98.76
N THR A 130 4.92 -35.19 -99.76
CA THR A 130 6.21 -35.39 -100.45
C THR A 130 7.21 -34.24 -100.22
N PHE A 131 7.95 -34.28 -99.11
CA PHE A 131 8.89 -33.23 -98.69
C PHE A 131 10.34 -33.39 -99.21
N HIS A 132 11.00 -32.28 -99.57
CA HIS A 132 12.42 -32.20 -99.94
C HIS A 132 13.08 -30.92 -99.41
N TYR A 133 14.36 -31.00 -98.99
CA TYR A 133 15.07 -29.90 -98.31
C TYR A 133 16.22 -29.30 -99.14
N ALA A 134 16.33 -27.97 -99.15
CA ALA A 134 17.43 -27.19 -99.72
C ALA A 134 17.76 -25.96 -98.84
N TRP A 135 18.98 -25.43 -98.98
CA TRP A 135 19.49 -24.29 -98.19
C TRP A 135 20.38 -23.37 -99.05
N GLY A 136 20.47 -22.08 -98.69
CA GLY A 136 21.51 -21.18 -99.21
C GLY A 136 21.27 -20.60 -100.61
N ILE A 137 20.01 -20.41 -100.99
CA ILE A 137 19.56 -20.02 -102.33
C ILE A 137 18.51 -18.89 -102.26
N SER A 138 18.42 -18.09 -103.32
CA SER A 138 17.36 -17.09 -103.53
C SER A 138 16.36 -17.61 -104.56
N SER A 139 15.07 -17.34 -104.33
CA SER A 139 13.92 -17.79 -105.11
C SER A 139 12.97 -16.64 -105.47
N GLY A 140 11.99 -16.92 -106.33
CA GLY A 140 10.88 -16.03 -106.64
C GLY A 140 9.77 -16.77 -107.37
N ILE A 141 8.53 -16.30 -107.28
CA ILE A 141 7.38 -16.90 -107.96
C ILE A 141 7.22 -16.26 -109.34
N ALA A 142 7.27 -17.07 -110.39
CA ALA A 142 6.86 -16.66 -111.73
C ALA A 142 5.40 -17.03 -111.96
N ILE A 143 4.55 -16.03 -112.21
CA ILE A 143 3.16 -16.25 -112.61
C ILE A 143 3.13 -16.78 -114.05
N SER A 144 2.51 -17.94 -114.25
CA SER A 144 2.37 -18.63 -115.53
C SER A 144 1.04 -18.33 -116.24
N SER A 145 0.03 -17.88 -115.48
CA SER A 145 -1.29 -17.47 -115.96
C SER A 145 -1.70 -16.17 -115.28
N THR A 146 -2.00 -15.11 -116.04
CA THR A 146 -2.44 -13.79 -115.53
C THR A 146 -3.91 -13.49 -115.82
N SER A 147 -4.70 -14.53 -116.13
CA SER A 147 -6.12 -14.42 -116.50
C SER A 147 -7.07 -15.06 -115.48
N HIS A 148 -6.55 -15.54 -114.37
CA HIS A 148 -7.32 -16.03 -113.23
C HIS A 148 -7.43 -14.89 -112.19
N PRO A 149 -8.54 -14.72 -111.44
CA PRO A 149 -8.69 -13.64 -110.48
C PRO A 149 -7.51 -13.51 -109.49
N VAL A 150 -7.13 -14.64 -108.86
CA VAL A 150 -5.99 -14.81 -107.93
C VAL A 150 -4.64 -14.28 -108.45
N THR A 151 -4.46 -14.15 -109.77
CA THR A 151 -3.20 -13.70 -110.38
C THR A 151 -3.40 -12.55 -111.38
N SER A 152 -4.53 -11.85 -111.28
CA SER A 152 -4.95 -10.85 -112.26
C SER A 152 -4.09 -9.59 -112.17
N GLY A 153 -3.39 -9.29 -113.28
CA GLY A 153 -2.46 -8.15 -113.36
C GLY A 153 -1.07 -8.39 -112.73
N LEU A 154 -0.81 -9.58 -112.16
CA LEU A 154 0.45 -9.88 -111.47
C LEU A 154 1.53 -10.39 -112.43
N ALA A 155 2.76 -9.90 -112.28
CA ALA A 155 3.89 -10.20 -113.18
C ALA A 155 4.92 -11.20 -112.61
N GLY A 156 4.66 -11.76 -111.41
CA GLY A 156 5.64 -12.50 -110.62
C GLY A 156 6.39 -11.63 -109.61
N THR A 157 7.00 -12.28 -108.61
CA THR A 157 7.73 -11.63 -107.51
C THR A 157 9.09 -12.31 -107.27
N THR A 158 10.03 -11.60 -106.62
CA THR A 158 11.33 -12.14 -106.20
C THR A 158 11.46 -12.00 -104.69
N ILE A 159 11.74 -13.10 -104.00
CA ILE A 159 11.76 -13.16 -102.54
C ILE A 159 13.19 -12.84 -102.06
N PRO A 160 13.42 -11.74 -101.31
CA PRO A 160 14.77 -11.35 -100.91
C PRO A 160 15.27 -12.19 -99.73
N GLY A 161 16.09 -13.22 -99.96
CA GLY A 161 16.50 -14.13 -98.88
C GLY A 161 17.85 -14.83 -99.07
N ASN A 162 18.47 -15.22 -97.94
CA ASN A 162 19.69 -16.02 -97.90
C ASN A 162 19.43 -17.53 -97.78
N ALA A 163 18.20 -17.95 -97.53
CA ALA A 163 17.78 -19.35 -97.56
C ALA A 163 16.31 -19.47 -97.96
N ALA A 164 16.06 -19.78 -99.22
CA ALA A 164 14.83 -20.44 -99.62
C ALA A 164 14.94 -21.93 -99.29
N TYR A 165 13.97 -22.46 -98.54
CA TYR A 165 13.58 -23.85 -98.69
C TYR A 165 12.82 -23.94 -100.02
N VAL A 166 12.91 -25.07 -100.71
CA VAL A 166 12.03 -25.34 -101.85
C VAL A 166 11.67 -26.81 -101.82
N GLU A 167 10.38 -27.03 -101.67
CA GLU A 167 9.80 -28.35 -101.68
C GLU A 167 9.70 -28.86 -103.11
N ALA A 168 10.02 -30.13 -103.26
CA ALA A 168 9.48 -30.93 -104.35
C ALA A 168 8.83 -32.14 -103.64
N SER A 169 7.55 -32.41 -103.85
CA SER A 169 6.90 -32.29 -105.16
C SER A 169 5.38 -32.04 -105.13
N PRO A 170 4.91 -30.78 -105.12
CA PRO A 170 3.52 -30.43 -105.43
C PRO A 170 3.19 -30.60 -106.93
N SER A 171 3.79 -31.62 -107.58
CA SER A 171 3.66 -31.94 -109.00
C SER A 171 2.33 -32.59 -109.35
N SER A 172 1.66 -33.14 -108.34
CA SER A 172 0.28 -33.60 -108.39
C SER A 172 -0.61 -32.42 -108.04
N CYS A 173 -1.31 -31.87 -109.03
CA CYS A 173 -2.62 -31.29 -108.77
C CYS A 173 -3.56 -32.51 -108.72
N ASP A 174 -4.05 -32.84 -107.52
CA ASP A 174 -4.79 -34.08 -107.24
C ASP A 174 -6.27 -33.84 -106.88
N ALA A 175 -6.63 -32.59 -106.55
CA ALA A 175 -8.03 -32.17 -106.48
C ALA A 175 -8.70 -32.27 -107.86
N THR A 176 -10.01 -32.52 -107.89
CA THR A 176 -10.72 -32.88 -109.14
C THR A 176 -10.76 -31.74 -110.18
N ASN A 177 -10.54 -30.48 -109.76
CA ASN A 177 -10.57 -29.30 -110.63
C ASN A 177 -9.48 -28.26 -110.30
N CYS A 178 -8.25 -28.67 -109.99
CA CYS A 178 -7.16 -27.73 -109.69
C CYS A 178 -6.44 -27.14 -110.91
N GLN A 179 -5.93 -25.90 -110.77
CA GLN A 179 -5.17 -25.17 -111.79
C GLN A 179 -3.89 -24.55 -111.19
N VAL A 180 -2.76 -24.78 -111.86
CA VAL A 180 -1.49 -24.11 -111.54
C VAL A 180 -1.42 -22.75 -112.21
N LEU A 181 -1.19 -21.69 -111.42
CA LEU A 181 -1.11 -20.29 -111.88
C LEU A 181 0.30 -19.69 -111.76
N GLY A 182 1.22 -20.34 -111.04
CA GLY A 182 2.60 -19.89 -110.88
C GLY A 182 3.54 -20.98 -110.35
N THR A 183 4.85 -20.81 -110.59
CA THR A 183 5.91 -21.77 -110.23
C THR A 183 7.13 -21.08 -109.61
N ILE A 184 7.92 -21.84 -108.85
CA ILE A 184 9.15 -21.33 -108.22
C ILE A 184 10.28 -21.23 -109.26
N THR A 185 11.02 -20.12 -109.19
CA THR A 185 12.21 -19.84 -110.00
C THR A 185 13.41 -19.50 -109.11
N GLY A 186 14.62 -19.92 -109.51
CA GLY A 186 15.86 -19.69 -108.76
C GLY A 186 16.45 -20.95 -108.11
N GLY A 187 17.73 -20.87 -107.73
CA GLY A 187 18.49 -21.96 -107.06
C GLY A 187 19.03 -23.07 -107.99
N SER A 188 20.23 -23.58 -107.68
CA SER A 188 20.95 -24.56 -108.52
C SER A 188 20.59 -26.04 -108.23
N THR A 189 19.79 -26.30 -107.21
CA THR A 189 19.40 -27.65 -106.74
C THR A 189 17.92 -27.96 -106.97
N ILE A 190 17.18 -27.01 -107.56
CA ILE A 190 15.73 -27.05 -107.73
C ILE A 190 15.37 -27.55 -109.12
N ASN A 191 14.37 -28.42 -109.16
CA ASN A 191 13.64 -28.75 -110.38
C ASN A 191 12.77 -27.54 -110.76
N SER A 192 12.96 -26.96 -111.95
CA SER A 192 12.32 -25.70 -112.38
C SER A 192 10.83 -25.86 -112.78
N ALA A 193 10.09 -26.70 -112.06
CA ALA A 193 8.67 -27.00 -112.25
C ALA A 193 7.98 -27.32 -110.91
N THR A 194 8.47 -26.77 -109.78
CA THR A 194 7.71 -26.74 -108.51
C THR A 194 6.58 -25.72 -108.65
N ASN A 195 5.34 -26.16 -108.40
CA ASN A 195 4.16 -25.31 -108.37
C ASN A 195 4.19 -24.42 -107.11
N ALA A 196 3.77 -23.16 -107.25
CA ALA A 196 3.87 -22.13 -106.20
C ALA A 196 2.58 -21.33 -105.97
N VAL A 197 1.71 -21.29 -106.98
CA VAL A 197 0.34 -20.79 -106.88
C VAL A 197 -0.54 -21.84 -107.52
N VAL A 198 -1.39 -22.48 -106.73
CA VAL A 198 -2.33 -23.51 -107.19
C VAL A 198 -3.70 -23.21 -106.60
N VAL A 199 -4.72 -23.17 -107.44
CA VAL A 199 -6.12 -23.03 -107.03
C VAL A 199 -6.86 -24.34 -107.29
N GLY A 200 -7.98 -24.55 -106.63
CA GLY A 200 -8.85 -25.70 -106.86
C GLY A 200 -10.18 -25.59 -106.13
N GLU A 201 -10.91 -26.70 -106.10
CA GLU A 201 -12.23 -26.83 -105.49
C GLU A 201 -12.25 -28.11 -104.63
N TYR A 202 -12.92 -28.05 -103.48
CA TYR A 202 -13.18 -29.19 -102.60
C TYR A 202 -14.67 -29.23 -102.27
N GLY A 203 -15.40 -30.19 -102.84
CA GLY A 203 -16.86 -30.15 -102.87
C GLY A 203 -17.33 -28.94 -103.70
N SER A 204 -18.09 -28.04 -103.09
CA SER A 204 -18.48 -26.75 -103.70
C SER A 204 -17.50 -25.60 -103.38
N GLY A 205 -16.78 -25.66 -102.26
CA GLY A 205 -15.92 -24.58 -101.77
C GLY A 205 -14.60 -24.46 -102.52
N ARG A 206 -14.05 -23.25 -102.56
CA ARG A 206 -12.79 -22.91 -103.25
C ARG A 206 -11.59 -23.08 -102.32
N ILE A 207 -10.48 -23.60 -102.85
CA ILE A 207 -9.24 -23.80 -102.10
C ILE A 207 -8.02 -23.25 -102.86
N VAL A 208 -7.08 -22.65 -102.13
CA VAL A 208 -5.87 -22.03 -102.71
C VAL A 208 -4.63 -22.38 -101.91
N TYR A 209 -3.57 -22.77 -102.61
CA TYR A 209 -2.23 -22.96 -102.08
C TYR A 209 -1.27 -21.89 -102.61
N LEU A 210 -0.68 -21.12 -101.70
CA LEU A 210 0.43 -20.19 -101.97
C LEU A 210 1.71 -20.71 -101.29
N GLY A 211 2.58 -21.33 -102.09
CA GLY A 211 3.88 -21.80 -101.62
C GLY A 211 4.79 -20.65 -101.17
N GLN A 212 5.76 -20.98 -100.30
CA GLN A 212 6.59 -20.05 -99.53
C GLN A 212 6.89 -18.68 -100.16
N LEU A 213 6.41 -17.61 -99.50
CA LEU A 213 6.57 -16.20 -99.88
C LEU A 213 7.67 -15.45 -99.08
N PHE A 214 8.32 -16.10 -98.10
CA PHE A 214 8.87 -15.42 -96.92
C PHE A 214 10.42 -15.36 -96.81
N MET A 215 10.90 -14.52 -95.89
CA MET A 215 12.33 -14.25 -95.65
C MET A 215 12.89 -15.00 -94.44
N ALA A 216 13.84 -15.91 -94.65
CA ALA A 216 14.58 -16.52 -93.54
C ALA A 216 15.69 -15.60 -92.99
N ASN A 217 15.48 -15.01 -91.80
CA ASN A 217 16.52 -14.32 -91.01
C ASN A 217 16.75 -14.95 -89.62
N GLY A 218 16.93 -16.26 -89.59
CA GLY A 218 17.75 -16.95 -88.57
C GLY A 218 17.15 -17.20 -87.18
N SER A 219 16.01 -16.63 -86.80
CA SER A 219 15.36 -16.96 -85.51
C SER A 219 13.84 -16.82 -85.45
N TYR A 220 13.21 -16.11 -86.38
CA TYR A 220 11.75 -16.00 -86.47
C TYR A 220 11.31 -16.12 -87.93
N TYR A 221 10.20 -16.83 -88.14
CA TYR A 221 9.38 -16.76 -89.35
C TYR A 221 8.37 -15.62 -89.14
N SER A 222 8.06 -14.84 -90.18
CA SER A 222 7.16 -13.69 -90.08
C SER A 222 6.79 -13.16 -91.46
N ASN A 223 5.51 -12.83 -91.61
CA ASN A 223 4.92 -12.35 -92.86
C ASN A 223 5.08 -10.82 -93.04
N THR A 224 5.64 -10.11 -92.05
CA THR A 224 5.84 -8.65 -92.01
C THR A 224 6.51 -8.00 -93.22
N GLY A 225 7.23 -8.79 -94.04
CA GLY A 225 7.85 -8.33 -95.28
C GLY A 225 6.91 -8.22 -96.49
N LEU A 226 5.66 -8.69 -96.41
CA LEU A 226 4.76 -8.79 -97.57
C LEU A 226 3.91 -7.56 -97.88
N ARG A 227 3.76 -6.61 -96.93
CA ARG A 227 2.92 -5.38 -96.94
C ARG A 227 3.18 -4.35 -98.07
N SER A 228 3.68 -4.77 -99.23
CA SER A 228 3.59 -4.02 -100.48
C SER A 228 3.88 -4.90 -101.70
N GLY A 229 3.06 -4.77 -102.74
CA GLY A 229 3.38 -5.22 -104.10
C GLY A 229 2.82 -6.60 -104.48
N THR A 230 3.56 -7.37 -105.27
CA THR A 230 3.01 -8.57 -105.95
C THR A 230 2.74 -9.76 -105.02
N ALA A 231 3.23 -9.74 -103.76
CA ALA A 231 2.96 -10.80 -102.79
C ALA A 231 1.72 -10.48 -101.94
N ASP A 232 1.62 -9.25 -101.42
CA ASP A 232 0.39 -8.57 -100.98
C ASP A 232 -0.80 -8.92 -101.88
N ARG A 233 -0.71 -8.47 -103.15
CA ARG A 233 -1.79 -8.60 -104.12
C ARG A 233 -2.14 -10.05 -104.46
N LEU A 234 -1.24 -11.00 -104.20
CA LEU A 234 -1.47 -12.42 -104.44
C LEU A 234 -2.22 -13.08 -103.27
N ILE A 235 -2.02 -12.63 -102.03
CA ILE A 235 -2.73 -13.15 -100.86
C ILE A 235 -4.12 -12.49 -100.72
N GLU A 236 -4.22 -11.19 -100.99
CA GLU A 236 -5.50 -10.46 -101.16
C GLU A 236 -6.41 -11.13 -102.21
N GLN A 237 -5.91 -11.27 -103.45
CA GLN A 237 -6.67 -11.85 -104.57
C GLN A 237 -6.97 -13.35 -104.38
N ALA A 238 -6.23 -14.04 -103.51
CA ALA A 238 -6.53 -15.42 -103.14
C ALA A 238 -7.72 -15.50 -102.18
N ALA A 239 -7.71 -14.72 -101.09
CA ALA A 239 -8.81 -14.71 -100.11
C ALA A 239 -10.11 -14.21 -100.74
N ALA A 240 -10.07 -13.08 -101.46
CA ALA A 240 -11.26 -12.55 -102.11
C ALA A 240 -11.83 -13.47 -103.20
N TRP A 241 -10.98 -14.25 -103.89
CA TRP A 241 -11.48 -15.27 -104.83
C TRP A 241 -12.08 -16.49 -104.15
N ILE A 242 -11.75 -16.79 -102.88
CA ILE A 242 -12.41 -17.84 -102.12
C ILE A 242 -13.80 -17.35 -101.68
N ALA A 243 -13.89 -16.14 -101.12
CA ALA A 243 -15.15 -15.54 -100.66
C ALA A 243 -16.18 -15.33 -101.79
N ASP A 244 -15.73 -14.93 -103.00
CA ASP A 244 -16.54 -14.89 -104.24
C ASP A 244 -17.12 -16.27 -104.66
N GLY A 245 -16.81 -17.35 -103.93
CA GLY A 245 -17.36 -18.69 -104.10
C GLY A 245 -18.39 -19.13 -103.06
N VAL A 246 -18.72 -18.28 -102.09
CA VAL A 246 -19.74 -18.56 -101.06
C VAL A 246 -21.11 -18.17 -101.58
N ASP A 247 -22.10 -19.00 -101.24
CA ASP A 247 -23.54 -18.88 -101.53
C ASP A 247 -24.22 -19.38 -100.24
N SER A 248 -24.47 -18.45 -99.31
CA SER A 248 -24.78 -18.77 -97.90
C SER A 248 -26.19 -19.31 -97.67
N ASP A 249 -27.15 -19.00 -98.55
CA ASP A 249 -28.54 -19.47 -98.44
C ASP A 249 -28.97 -20.48 -99.53
N GLY A 250 -28.17 -20.66 -100.60
CA GLY A 250 -28.40 -21.61 -101.68
C GLY A 250 -29.23 -21.06 -102.86
N ASP A 251 -29.35 -19.75 -102.98
CA ASP A 251 -29.96 -18.97 -104.05
C ASP A 251 -29.33 -19.25 -105.44
N GLY A 252 -28.00 -19.26 -105.51
CA GLY A 252 -27.21 -19.39 -106.74
C GLY A 252 -26.52 -18.10 -107.24
N ILE A 253 -26.74 -16.96 -106.57
CA ILE A 253 -25.83 -15.82 -106.52
C ILE A 253 -24.77 -16.07 -105.42
N SER A 254 -23.67 -15.32 -105.41
CA SER A 254 -22.65 -15.39 -104.35
C SER A 254 -22.70 -14.18 -103.43
N ASP A 255 -22.45 -14.37 -102.13
CA ASP A 255 -22.66 -13.39 -101.06
C ASP A 255 -22.09 -11.99 -101.37
N GLY A 256 -20.91 -11.93 -102.00
CA GLY A 256 -20.25 -10.67 -102.42
C GLY A 256 -20.82 -10.02 -103.70
N SER A 257 -21.96 -10.49 -104.19
CA SER A 257 -22.71 -9.99 -105.35
C SER A 257 -24.23 -10.12 -105.16
N ASP A 258 -24.66 -10.44 -103.93
CA ASP A 258 -26.04 -10.69 -103.53
C ASP A 258 -26.56 -9.48 -102.72
N ASN A 259 -27.76 -8.99 -103.02
CA ASN A 259 -28.42 -7.92 -102.26
C ASN A 259 -29.25 -8.43 -101.06
N CYS A 260 -29.40 -9.74 -100.88
CA CYS A 260 -29.88 -10.38 -99.66
C CYS A 260 -29.07 -11.65 -99.29
N PRO A 261 -27.77 -11.57 -98.92
CA PRO A 261 -26.84 -12.72 -98.75
C PRO A 261 -27.20 -13.84 -97.75
N ASN A 262 -28.39 -13.80 -97.15
CA ASN A 262 -28.90 -14.76 -96.17
C ASN A 262 -30.42 -15.06 -96.37
N VAL A 263 -31.07 -14.52 -97.42
CA VAL A 263 -32.54 -14.56 -97.61
C VAL A 263 -32.94 -14.80 -99.08
N TYR A 264 -32.71 -16.03 -99.54
CA TYR A 264 -33.04 -16.64 -100.84
C TYR A 264 -33.90 -15.77 -101.79
N ASN A 265 -33.27 -15.06 -102.72
CA ASN A 265 -33.96 -14.12 -103.61
C ASN A 265 -33.46 -14.13 -105.08
N PRO A 266 -33.54 -15.25 -105.86
CA PRO A 266 -32.78 -15.41 -107.13
C PRO A 266 -33.16 -14.50 -108.30
N SER A 267 -34.08 -13.56 -108.06
CA SER A 267 -34.39 -12.43 -108.93
C SER A 267 -33.48 -11.22 -108.73
N GLN A 268 -32.83 -11.08 -107.57
CA GLN A 268 -32.05 -9.88 -107.17
C GLN A 268 -32.85 -8.60 -107.44
N ALA A 269 -34.06 -8.57 -106.86
CA ALA A 269 -34.97 -7.44 -106.97
C ALA A 269 -34.54 -6.39 -105.94
N ASP A 270 -34.58 -5.13 -106.37
CA ASP A 270 -34.11 -3.92 -105.70
C ASP A 270 -34.96 -2.80 -106.33
N SER A 271 -36.09 -2.50 -105.68
CA SER A 271 -37.18 -1.71 -106.26
C SER A 271 -37.06 -0.21 -105.99
N ASP A 272 -36.40 0.21 -104.89
CA ASP A 272 -36.10 1.61 -104.58
C ASP A 272 -34.72 2.06 -105.14
N GLY A 273 -33.73 1.16 -105.15
CA GLY A 273 -32.38 1.36 -105.67
C GLY A 273 -31.27 1.56 -104.61
N ASP A 274 -31.49 1.23 -103.33
CA ASP A 274 -30.49 1.43 -102.26
C ASP A 274 -29.36 0.38 -102.24
N GLY A 275 -29.64 -0.86 -102.67
CA GLY A 275 -28.70 -1.98 -102.72
C GLY A 275 -28.93 -3.11 -101.71
N VAL A 276 -29.97 -3.04 -100.89
CA VAL A 276 -30.67 -4.18 -100.27
C VAL A 276 -31.64 -4.75 -101.32
N GLY A 277 -32.32 -5.87 -101.06
CA GLY A 277 -33.32 -6.41 -101.97
C GLY A 277 -34.70 -6.61 -101.37
N ASP A 278 -35.74 -6.53 -102.21
CA ASP A 278 -37.18 -6.63 -101.89
C ASP A 278 -37.60 -7.90 -101.07
N ALA A 279 -36.68 -8.85 -100.87
CA ALA A 279 -36.89 -10.08 -100.09
C ALA A 279 -36.34 -10.00 -98.65
N CYS A 280 -35.49 -9.02 -98.35
CA CYS A 280 -34.88 -8.77 -97.05
C CYS A 280 -34.97 -7.30 -96.59
N ASP A 281 -35.32 -6.38 -97.49
CA ASP A 281 -35.80 -5.04 -97.15
C ASP A 281 -37.25 -5.11 -96.62
N ALA A 282 -37.56 -4.22 -95.66
CA ALA A 282 -38.89 -4.05 -95.08
C ALA A 282 -39.67 -2.89 -95.72
N CYS A 283 -39.01 -1.98 -96.44
CA CYS A 283 -39.60 -0.77 -97.01
C CYS A 283 -39.50 -0.73 -98.56
N ASP A 284 -39.86 -1.85 -99.21
CA ASP A 284 -39.61 -2.23 -100.61
C ASP A 284 -40.02 -1.27 -101.76
N GLY A 285 -40.71 -0.17 -101.45
CA GLY A 285 -41.06 0.87 -102.42
C GLY A 285 -42.17 0.57 -103.44
N ASP A 286 -42.89 -0.58 -103.38
CA ASP A 286 -44.17 -0.74 -104.14
C ASP A 286 -45.35 -0.03 -103.45
N ASP A 287 -45.09 0.47 -102.25
CA ASP A 287 -45.96 1.28 -101.38
C ASP A 287 -45.77 2.81 -101.61
N ALA A 288 -46.61 3.66 -100.98
CA ALA A 288 -46.59 5.12 -101.14
C ALA A 288 -46.30 5.91 -99.84
N TYR A 289 -45.78 5.24 -98.81
CA TYR A 289 -45.68 5.66 -97.41
C TYR A 289 -44.37 5.20 -96.74
N GLY A 290 -43.24 5.24 -97.44
CA GLY A 290 -41.94 5.16 -96.78
C GLY A 290 -41.72 6.34 -95.83
N ASP A 291 -41.25 6.04 -94.61
CA ASP A 291 -40.69 6.94 -93.57
C ASP A 291 -41.12 8.41 -93.68
N ALA A 292 -42.21 8.76 -93.00
CA ALA A 292 -42.89 10.04 -93.16
C ALA A 292 -42.22 11.22 -92.42
N ASP A 293 -41.38 10.94 -91.42
CA ASP A 293 -40.79 11.96 -90.54
C ASP A 293 -39.28 11.77 -90.20
N GLY A 294 -38.72 10.58 -90.39
CA GLY A 294 -37.28 10.31 -90.47
C GLY A 294 -36.72 9.27 -89.49
N ASP A 295 -37.49 8.29 -89.03
CA ASP A 295 -37.05 7.27 -88.05
C ASP A 295 -36.63 5.91 -88.62
N LEU A 296 -36.91 5.66 -89.92
CA LEU A 296 -36.63 4.45 -90.69
C LEU A 296 -37.57 3.24 -90.45
N GLU A 297 -38.69 3.40 -89.75
CA GLU A 297 -39.76 2.38 -89.70
C GLU A 297 -40.83 2.66 -90.77
N CYS A 298 -41.61 1.63 -91.15
CA CYS A 298 -42.62 1.73 -92.23
C CYS A 298 -44.06 1.86 -91.68
N ALA A 299 -44.91 2.61 -92.39
CA ALA A 299 -46.24 3.07 -91.94
C ALA A 299 -47.36 2.01 -91.85
N ASP A 300 -47.03 0.71 -91.86
CA ASP A 300 -47.93 -0.38 -91.44
C ASP A 300 -47.46 -1.08 -90.14
N ILE A 301 -46.33 -0.62 -89.59
CA ILE A 301 -45.70 -1.05 -88.34
C ILE A 301 -45.68 0.12 -87.33
N ASP A 302 -45.39 1.34 -87.78
CA ASP A 302 -45.54 2.57 -87.00
C ASP A 302 -47.01 2.83 -86.60
N CYS A 303 -47.21 3.48 -85.45
CA CYS A 303 -48.50 3.86 -84.88
C CYS A 303 -48.75 5.39 -84.79
N ASP A 304 -47.77 6.26 -85.10
CA ASP A 304 -47.98 7.69 -85.40
C ASP A 304 -47.00 8.20 -86.47
N ASP A 305 -47.36 8.05 -87.75
CA ASP A 305 -46.65 8.51 -88.99
C ASP A 305 -46.31 10.03 -89.05
N THR A 306 -46.36 10.74 -87.93
CA THR A 306 -46.05 12.16 -87.79
C THR A 306 -45.12 12.49 -86.61
N ASN A 307 -44.67 11.49 -85.85
CA ASN A 307 -43.79 11.66 -84.70
C ASN A 307 -42.77 10.50 -84.49
N ALA A 308 -41.62 10.57 -85.19
CA ALA A 308 -40.31 9.87 -85.10
C ALA A 308 -39.70 9.51 -83.71
N ALA A 309 -40.47 9.59 -82.64
CA ALA A 309 -40.17 9.12 -81.28
C ALA A 309 -41.21 8.08 -80.78
N ILE A 310 -42.19 7.72 -81.63
CA ILE A 310 -43.18 6.67 -81.46
C ILE A 310 -43.01 5.74 -82.66
N ASN A 311 -42.58 4.50 -82.43
CA ASN A 311 -42.40 3.44 -83.44
C ASN A 311 -41.96 2.13 -82.74
N THR A 312 -41.93 1.00 -83.47
CA THR A 312 -41.56 -0.31 -82.89
C THR A 312 -40.13 -0.47 -82.39
N SER A 313 -39.24 0.46 -82.72
CA SER A 313 -37.86 0.53 -82.22
C SER A 313 -37.67 1.55 -81.09
N ALA A 314 -38.72 2.32 -80.75
CA ALA A 314 -38.71 3.27 -79.65
C ALA A 314 -38.74 2.56 -78.28
N THR A 315 -38.35 3.29 -77.25
CA THR A 315 -38.47 2.82 -75.87
C THR A 315 -39.69 3.49 -75.24
N GLU A 316 -40.60 2.69 -74.70
CA GLU A 316 -41.78 3.18 -73.97
C GLU A 316 -41.37 4.13 -72.84
N ILE A 317 -42.14 5.19 -72.62
CA ILE A 317 -41.96 6.20 -71.56
C ILE A 317 -43.32 6.49 -70.92
N CYS A 318 -43.35 6.68 -69.60
CA CYS A 318 -44.56 7.00 -68.85
C CYS A 318 -45.16 8.38 -69.22
N ASP A 319 -45.91 8.48 -70.32
CA ASP A 319 -46.52 9.73 -70.81
C ASP A 319 -47.96 9.64 -71.36
N PHE A 320 -48.60 8.47 -71.24
CA PHE A 320 -49.94 8.12 -71.76
C PHE A 320 -50.03 7.90 -73.28
N LEU A 321 -48.93 7.58 -73.94
CA LEU A 321 -48.86 7.19 -75.34
C LEU A 321 -48.13 5.84 -75.47
N ASP A 322 -48.69 4.94 -76.29
CA ASP A 322 -47.99 3.76 -76.81
C ASP A 322 -46.82 4.28 -77.68
N ASN A 323 -45.61 4.33 -77.14
CA ASN A 323 -44.42 4.77 -77.89
C ASN A 323 -43.79 3.61 -78.64
N ASN A 324 -43.80 2.41 -78.05
CA ASN A 324 -43.16 1.21 -78.62
C ASN A 324 -44.04 0.47 -79.66
N CYS A 325 -45.27 0.95 -79.90
CA CYS A 325 -46.28 0.41 -80.81
C CYS A 325 -46.63 -1.09 -80.60
N ASP A 326 -46.41 -1.66 -79.40
CA ASP A 326 -46.74 -3.06 -79.09
C ASP A 326 -48.22 -3.31 -78.76
N GLY A 327 -48.98 -2.23 -78.55
CA GLY A 327 -50.40 -2.23 -78.22
C GLY A 327 -50.72 -2.23 -76.72
N THR A 328 -49.70 -2.13 -75.88
CA THR A 328 -49.80 -1.69 -74.48
C THR A 328 -49.60 -0.16 -74.40
N ILE A 329 -49.80 0.43 -73.22
CA ILE A 329 -49.58 1.86 -72.96
C ILE A 329 -49.03 1.93 -71.54
N ASP A 330 -47.86 2.55 -71.36
CA ASP A 330 -47.22 2.78 -70.06
C ASP A 330 -46.97 1.50 -69.22
N GLU A 331 -46.54 0.37 -69.81
CA GLU A 331 -46.39 -0.89 -69.07
C GLU A 331 -45.13 -0.99 -68.19
N ASP A 332 -45.01 -2.04 -67.37
CA ASP A 332 -43.95 -2.25 -66.37
C ASP A 332 -42.49 -2.16 -66.92
N SER A 333 -42.30 -2.24 -68.24
CA SER A 333 -41.00 -2.06 -68.93
C SER A 333 -40.66 -0.62 -69.30
N ALA A 334 -41.57 0.34 -69.14
CA ALA A 334 -41.41 1.71 -69.61
C ALA A 334 -40.29 2.49 -68.88
N THR A 335 -39.58 3.32 -69.63
CA THR A 335 -38.56 4.24 -69.10
C THR A 335 -39.23 5.37 -68.34
N GLY A 336 -39.16 5.28 -67.02
CA GLY A 336 -39.80 6.23 -66.11
C GLY A 336 -40.68 5.58 -65.05
N VAL A 337 -40.93 4.27 -65.15
CA VAL A 337 -41.63 3.51 -64.09
C VAL A 337 -40.94 3.74 -62.75
N LEU A 338 -41.75 3.85 -61.70
CA LEU A 338 -41.28 3.97 -60.34
C LEU A 338 -41.52 2.64 -59.62
N THR A 339 -40.60 2.29 -58.72
CA THR A 339 -40.88 1.24 -57.74
C THR A 339 -41.76 1.86 -56.66
N TRP A 340 -42.90 1.22 -56.42
CA TRP A 340 -43.83 1.55 -55.36
C TRP A 340 -43.80 0.45 -54.31
N TYR A 341 -44.06 0.80 -53.05
CA TYR A 341 -43.89 -0.06 -51.88
C TYR A 341 -45.24 -0.20 -51.20
N ALA A 342 -45.65 -1.42 -50.86
CA ALA A 342 -46.97 -1.66 -50.27
C ALA A 342 -47.12 -0.86 -48.96
N ASP A 343 -48.30 -0.26 -48.80
CA ASP A 343 -48.73 0.56 -47.66
C ASP A 343 -50.00 -0.09 -47.10
N SER A 344 -49.82 -1.10 -46.24
CA SER A 344 -50.89 -2.02 -45.85
C SER A 344 -51.76 -1.50 -44.70
N ASP A 345 -51.33 -0.45 -43.98
CA ASP A 345 -52.08 0.21 -42.91
C ASP A 345 -52.50 1.66 -43.21
N SER A 346 -51.97 2.28 -44.27
CA SER A 346 -52.31 3.61 -44.80
C SER A 346 -51.75 4.80 -44.03
N ASP A 347 -50.51 4.73 -43.53
CA ASP A 347 -49.82 5.86 -42.90
C ASP A 347 -49.03 6.77 -43.86
N GLY A 348 -48.56 6.22 -45.00
CA GLY A 348 -47.82 6.95 -46.04
C GLY A 348 -46.38 6.46 -46.28
N TYR A 349 -45.86 5.56 -45.45
CA TYR A 349 -44.63 4.79 -45.69
C TYR A 349 -44.99 3.41 -46.25
N GLY A 350 -43.98 2.61 -46.62
CA GLY A 350 -44.24 1.32 -47.24
C GLY A 350 -43.07 0.34 -47.26
N ASN A 351 -43.43 -0.93 -47.47
CA ASN A 351 -42.58 -2.09 -47.27
C ASN A 351 -41.53 -2.29 -48.39
N ALA A 352 -40.25 -2.11 -48.07
CA ALA A 352 -39.12 -2.30 -48.99
C ALA A 352 -39.06 -3.70 -49.67
N VAL A 353 -39.75 -4.71 -49.14
CA VAL A 353 -39.75 -6.10 -49.64
C VAL A 353 -41.02 -6.42 -50.45
N SER A 354 -42.08 -5.62 -50.33
CA SER A 354 -43.35 -5.80 -51.05
C SER A 354 -43.55 -4.71 -52.11
N THR A 355 -42.78 -4.82 -53.19
CA THR A 355 -42.74 -3.83 -54.28
C THR A 355 -43.71 -4.13 -55.42
N ASP A 356 -44.22 -3.07 -56.05
CA ASP A 356 -44.82 -3.09 -57.39
C ASP A 356 -44.06 -2.11 -58.31
N ILE A 357 -44.22 -2.22 -59.63
CA ILE A 357 -43.56 -1.35 -60.61
C ILE A 357 -44.61 -0.79 -61.57
N ASP A 358 -44.82 0.52 -61.53
CA ASP A 358 -45.89 1.21 -62.28
C ASP A 358 -45.44 2.65 -62.59
N CYS A 359 -45.93 3.23 -63.69
CA CYS A 359 -45.77 4.64 -64.02
C CYS A 359 -46.50 5.58 -63.03
N TRP A 360 -47.55 5.11 -62.34
CA TRP A 360 -48.30 5.86 -61.33
C TRP A 360 -48.59 5.05 -60.07
N GLN A 361 -48.83 5.75 -58.96
CA GLN A 361 -49.03 5.16 -57.63
C GLN A 361 -50.17 4.11 -57.62
N PRO A 362 -49.86 2.81 -57.42
CA PRO A 362 -50.88 1.79 -57.29
C PRO A 362 -51.72 1.98 -56.02
N THR A 363 -52.95 1.47 -56.01
CA THR A 363 -53.84 1.64 -54.85
C THR A 363 -53.41 0.73 -53.69
N GLY A 364 -52.92 1.35 -52.61
CA GLY A 364 -52.33 0.64 -51.45
C GLY A 364 -50.81 0.51 -51.52
N PHE A 365 -50.15 1.40 -52.28
CA PHE A 365 -48.70 1.51 -52.36
C PHE A 365 -48.28 2.99 -52.32
N VAL A 366 -47.04 3.26 -51.91
CA VAL A 366 -46.43 4.59 -51.82
C VAL A 366 -45.02 4.61 -52.42
N SER A 367 -44.40 5.80 -52.55
CA SER A 367 -43.05 5.95 -53.12
C SER A 367 -41.92 5.90 -52.10
N ASP A 368 -42.24 5.93 -50.80
CA ASP A 368 -41.25 5.82 -49.71
C ASP A 368 -41.18 4.37 -49.23
N ASN A 369 -39.98 3.88 -48.94
CA ASN A 369 -39.71 2.46 -48.69
C ASN A 369 -39.11 2.18 -47.30
N THR A 370 -39.22 3.17 -46.41
CA THR A 370 -38.48 3.25 -45.16
C THR A 370 -39.25 2.74 -43.94
N ASP A 371 -40.36 2.04 -44.18
CA ASP A 371 -41.17 1.37 -43.16
C ASP A 371 -40.50 0.09 -42.65
N CYS A 372 -40.56 -0.13 -41.34
CA CYS A 372 -40.02 -1.30 -40.65
C CYS A 372 -41.09 -2.27 -40.08
N ASP A 373 -42.38 -1.89 -39.98
CA ASP A 373 -43.53 -2.79 -39.79
C ASP A 373 -44.80 -2.21 -40.43
N ASP A 374 -44.95 -2.41 -41.76
CA ASP A 374 -46.08 -2.01 -42.63
C ASP A 374 -47.44 -2.63 -42.25
N THR A 375 -47.55 -3.20 -41.05
CA THR A 375 -48.82 -3.63 -40.44
C THR A 375 -49.24 -2.76 -39.25
N VAL A 376 -48.45 -1.74 -38.88
CA VAL A 376 -48.65 -0.88 -37.71
C VAL A 376 -48.31 0.60 -38.01
N ALA A 377 -49.34 1.39 -38.34
CA ALA A 377 -49.36 2.84 -38.66
C ALA A 377 -48.81 3.83 -37.59
N THR A 378 -47.97 3.35 -36.68
CA THR A 378 -47.22 4.12 -35.69
C THR A 378 -45.74 3.73 -35.63
N ILE A 379 -45.28 2.84 -36.52
CA ILE A 379 -43.90 2.35 -36.63
C ILE A 379 -43.37 2.77 -38.01
N ASN A 380 -42.85 4.00 -38.11
CA ASN A 380 -42.40 4.60 -39.37
C ASN A 380 -41.47 5.83 -39.12
N PRO A 381 -40.67 6.28 -40.12
CA PRO A 381 -39.79 7.46 -39.98
C PRO A 381 -40.46 8.83 -39.77
N GLY A 382 -41.78 8.90 -39.73
CA GLY A 382 -42.56 10.07 -39.31
C GLY A 382 -43.08 9.98 -37.87
N ALA A 383 -42.88 8.84 -37.20
CA ALA A 383 -43.35 8.58 -35.84
C ALA A 383 -42.53 9.33 -34.78
N VAL A 384 -42.97 9.17 -33.53
CA VAL A 384 -42.24 9.60 -32.34
C VAL A 384 -41.83 8.33 -31.63
N GLU A 385 -40.53 8.14 -31.40
CA GLU A 385 -39.98 7.03 -30.64
C GLU A 385 -40.53 7.03 -29.20
N TYR A 386 -40.94 5.88 -28.67
CA TYR A 386 -41.35 5.69 -27.27
C TYR A 386 -40.55 4.56 -26.62
N CYS A 387 -40.19 4.73 -25.34
CA CYS A 387 -39.54 3.70 -24.53
C CYS A 387 -40.44 2.46 -24.32
N ASN A 388 -40.46 1.55 -25.29
CA ASN A 388 -41.42 0.47 -25.43
C ASN A 388 -40.80 -0.87 -25.89
N GLY A 389 -39.57 -0.87 -26.39
CA GLY A 389 -38.87 -2.06 -26.92
C GLY A 389 -39.04 -2.29 -28.42
N VAL A 390 -39.41 -1.25 -29.17
CA VAL A 390 -39.59 -1.23 -30.63
C VAL A 390 -38.94 0.04 -31.18
N ASP A 391 -38.29 -0.10 -32.33
CA ASP A 391 -37.81 0.99 -33.20
C ASP A 391 -39.05 1.62 -33.86
N ASP A 392 -39.77 2.52 -33.15
CA ASP A 392 -40.99 3.13 -33.69
C ASP A 392 -40.64 4.12 -34.82
N ASN A 393 -39.46 4.74 -34.77
CA ASN A 393 -39.02 5.74 -35.75
C ASN A 393 -38.28 5.14 -36.98
N CYS A 394 -38.06 3.82 -37.02
CA CYS A 394 -37.33 3.09 -38.06
C CYS A 394 -35.92 3.61 -38.40
N ASP A 395 -35.21 4.27 -37.47
CA ASP A 395 -33.85 4.78 -37.69
C ASP A 395 -32.74 3.73 -37.50
N GLY A 396 -33.10 2.57 -36.93
CA GLY A 396 -32.19 1.46 -36.64
C GLY A 396 -31.65 1.43 -35.21
N THR A 397 -32.12 2.33 -34.35
CA THR A 397 -31.98 2.28 -32.89
C THR A 397 -33.32 1.89 -32.24
N VAL A 398 -33.28 1.46 -30.97
CA VAL A 398 -34.48 1.08 -30.21
C VAL A 398 -34.35 1.77 -28.85
N ASP A 399 -35.39 2.49 -28.43
CA ASP A 399 -35.46 3.16 -27.13
C ASP A 399 -34.32 4.19 -26.90
N GLU A 400 -34.01 5.05 -27.88
CA GLU A 400 -32.88 6.01 -27.83
C GLU A 400 -33.06 7.21 -26.85
N ASP A 401 -32.00 8.02 -26.67
CA ASP A 401 -31.96 9.10 -25.67
C ASP A 401 -32.94 10.26 -25.97
N THR A 402 -33.40 10.40 -27.22
CA THR A 402 -34.42 11.41 -27.59
C THR A 402 -35.87 10.90 -27.44
N ALA A 403 -36.08 9.62 -27.12
CA ALA A 403 -37.39 8.97 -27.10
C ALA A 403 -38.39 9.60 -26.10
N SER A 404 -39.67 9.59 -26.48
CA SER A 404 -40.80 10.10 -25.71
C SER A 404 -41.11 9.22 -24.49
N GLY A 405 -40.34 9.42 -23.43
CA GLY A 405 -40.38 8.64 -22.20
C GLY A 405 -39.00 8.45 -21.57
N ALA A 406 -37.93 8.80 -22.30
CA ALA A 406 -36.58 8.75 -21.79
C ALA A 406 -36.47 9.59 -20.52
N SER A 407 -35.87 9.01 -19.49
CA SER A 407 -35.74 9.63 -18.18
C SER A 407 -34.33 10.19 -18.04
N THR A 408 -34.20 11.32 -17.35
CA THR A 408 -32.89 11.78 -16.87
C THR A 408 -32.53 10.93 -15.66
N TRP A 409 -31.42 10.21 -15.77
CA TRP A 409 -30.83 9.43 -14.67
C TRP A 409 -29.58 10.14 -14.18
N TYR A 410 -29.30 10.09 -12.89
CA TYR A 410 -28.20 10.78 -12.24
C TYR A 410 -27.22 9.75 -11.69
N ARG A 411 -25.92 10.00 -11.83
CA ARG A 411 -24.89 9.02 -11.45
C ARG A 411 -24.98 8.73 -9.95
N ASP A 412 -24.88 7.44 -9.64
CA ASP A 412 -24.82 6.84 -8.31
C ASP A 412 -23.49 6.06 -8.25
N ALA A 413 -22.44 6.68 -7.71
CA ALA A 413 -21.07 6.16 -7.77
C ALA A 413 -20.63 5.34 -6.55
N ASP A 414 -21.36 5.41 -5.43
CA ASP A 414 -21.12 4.61 -4.22
C ASP A 414 -22.21 3.56 -3.93
N SER A 415 -23.35 3.62 -4.64
CA SER A 415 -24.47 2.66 -4.62
C SER A 415 -25.42 2.74 -3.42
N ASP A 416 -25.74 3.96 -2.94
CA ASP A 416 -26.74 4.18 -1.89
C ASP A 416 -28.20 4.27 -2.41
N GLY A 417 -28.41 4.78 -3.63
CA GLY A 417 -29.73 4.93 -4.27
C GLY A 417 -30.13 6.36 -4.63
N TYR A 418 -29.36 7.38 -4.23
CA TYR A 418 -29.43 8.76 -4.68
C TYR A 418 -28.38 9.02 -5.76
N GLY A 419 -28.35 10.24 -6.34
CA GLY A 419 -27.38 10.52 -7.40
C GLY A 419 -27.16 11.99 -7.73
N ASN A 420 -26.06 12.24 -8.44
CA ASN A 420 -25.49 13.57 -8.60
C ASN A 420 -26.23 14.45 -9.63
N ALA A 421 -26.87 15.53 -9.17
CA ALA A 421 -27.53 16.52 -10.04
C ALA A 421 -26.64 17.12 -11.15
N SER A 422 -25.31 17.10 -11.00
CA SER A 422 -24.36 17.63 -11.99
C SER A 422 -23.81 16.58 -12.96
N VAL A 423 -24.14 15.30 -12.79
CA VAL A 423 -23.73 14.19 -13.67
C VAL A 423 -24.93 13.34 -14.03
N SER A 424 -25.68 13.80 -15.02
CA SER A 424 -26.84 13.10 -15.57
C SER A 424 -26.56 12.45 -16.93
N ASP A 425 -27.20 11.32 -17.20
CA ASP A 425 -27.42 10.76 -18.54
C ASP A 425 -28.93 10.74 -18.87
N VAL A 426 -29.28 10.46 -20.12
CA VAL A 426 -30.69 10.34 -20.56
C VAL A 426 -30.87 9.01 -21.29
N GLU A 427 -31.66 8.11 -20.74
CA GLU A 427 -31.95 6.79 -21.33
C GLU A 427 -33.40 6.36 -21.02
N CYS A 428 -33.97 5.49 -21.85
CA CYS A 428 -35.27 4.86 -21.60
C CYS A 428 -35.29 3.92 -20.39
N TYR A 429 -34.14 3.38 -20.00
CA TYR A 429 -33.98 2.42 -18.89
C TYR A 429 -32.82 2.84 -17.98
N GLN A 430 -32.79 2.32 -16.76
CA GLN A 430 -31.78 2.68 -15.77
C GLN A 430 -30.35 2.28 -16.21
N PRO A 431 -29.43 3.24 -16.43
CA PRO A 431 -28.03 2.94 -16.71
C PRO A 431 -27.36 2.32 -15.47
N SER A 432 -26.35 1.49 -15.68
CA SER A 432 -25.65 0.83 -14.57
C SER A 432 -24.79 1.83 -13.78
N GLY A 433 -25.16 2.11 -12.52
CA GLY A 433 -24.51 3.13 -11.68
C GLY A 433 -25.15 4.52 -11.83
N TYR A 434 -26.45 4.56 -12.13
CA TYR A 434 -27.28 5.76 -12.16
C TYR A 434 -28.67 5.45 -11.57
N VAL A 435 -29.35 6.47 -11.06
CA VAL A 435 -30.70 6.39 -10.43
C VAL A 435 -31.62 7.52 -10.89
N LEU A 436 -32.89 7.52 -10.48
CA LEU A 436 -33.86 8.57 -10.80
C LEU A 436 -33.82 9.77 -9.86
N ASP A 437 -33.40 9.58 -8.61
CA ASP A 437 -33.28 10.67 -7.66
C ASP A 437 -32.00 11.48 -7.93
N ASN A 438 -32.03 12.77 -7.61
CA ASN A 438 -31.00 13.72 -8.02
C ASN A 438 -30.54 14.64 -6.88
N THR A 439 -30.80 14.22 -5.65
CA THR A 439 -30.76 15.03 -4.44
C THR A 439 -29.53 14.77 -3.57
N ASP A 440 -28.59 13.95 -4.05
CA ASP A 440 -27.32 13.68 -3.38
C ASP A 440 -26.33 14.85 -3.55
N CYS A 441 -25.65 15.18 -2.44
CA CYS A 441 -24.70 16.28 -2.33
C CYS A 441 -23.21 15.87 -2.32
N ASP A 442 -22.86 14.60 -2.04
CA ASP A 442 -21.53 14.01 -2.30
C ASP A 442 -21.60 12.51 -2.73
N ASP A 443 -21.88 12.31 -4.02
CA ASP A 443 -21.72 11.12 -4.91
C ASP A 443 -20.33 10.44 -4.87
N THR A 444 -19.73 10.36 -3.69
CA THR A 444 -18.59 9.52 -3.33
C THR A 444 -18.72 8.93 -1.92
N LEU A 445 -19.77 9.28 -1.16
CA LEU A 445 -20.03 8.91 0.23
C LEU A 445 -21.50 8.49 0.43
N ALA A 446 -21.76 7.18 0.46
CA ALA A 446 -23.03 6.52 0.77
C ALA A 446 -23.61 6.76 2.21
N SER A 447 -23.18 7.84 2.86
CA SER A 447 -23.63 8.35 4.16
C SER A 447 -24.18 9.77 4.08
N THR A 448 -24.13 10.41 2.90
CA THR A 448 -24.31 11.85 2.71
C THR A 448 -25.39 12.08 1.64
N ASN A 449 -26.65 11.84 2.01
CA ASN A 449 -27.83 11.81 1.13
C ASN A 449 -29.16 12.04 1.92
N PRO A 450 -30.28 12.44 1.27
CA PRO A 450 -31.59 12.66 1.93
C PRO A 450 -32.32 11.43 2.51
N GLY A 451 -31.63 10.34 2.74
CA GLY A 451 -32.07 9.18 3.53
C GLY A 451 -31.10 8.82 4.66
N ALA A 452 -30.05 9.63 4.88
CA ALA A 452 -29.09 9.49 5.95
C ALA A 452 -29.67 9.93 7.30
N ASP A 453 -28.88 9.70 8.35
CA ASP A 453 -29.02 10.34 9.65
C ASP A 453 -27.99 11.49 9.69
N GLU A 454 -28.39 12.73 9.99
CA GLU A 454 -27.46 13.88 10.16
C GLU A 454 -26.59 13.69 11.42
N TYR A 455 -25.33 14.16 11.40
CA TYR A 455 -24.38 14.08 12.53
C TYR A 455 -23.60 15.39 12.70
N CYS A 456 -23.29 15.75 13.95
CA CYS A 456 -22.52 16.94 14.34
C CYS A 456 -21.03 16.86 13.89
N ASN A 457 -20.75 17.01 12.60
CA ASN A 457 -19.43 16.78 11.99
C ASN A 457 -18.97 17.84 10.97
N ALA A 458 -19.76 18.89 10.74
CA ALA A 458 -19.58 19.96 9.76
C ALA A 458 -19.66 19.51 8.29
N VAL A 459 -20.54 18.54 8.02
CA VAL A 459 -21.05 18.14 6.70
C VAL A 459 -22.59 18.19 6.75
N ASP A 460 -23.20 18.56 5.63
CA ASP A 460 -24.63 18.46 5.34
C ASP A 460 -24.88 16.99 4.94
N ASP A 461 -25.10 16.09 5.91
CA ASP A 461 -25.16 14.64 5.68
C ASP A 461 -26.54 14.18 5.18
N ASP A 462 -27.64 14.90 5.49
CA ASP A 462 -28.96 14.63 4.89
C ASP A 462 -29.31 15.51 3.66
N CYS A 463 -28.39 16.37 3.23
CA CYS A 463 -28.50 17.22 2.02
C CYS A 463 -29.73 18.16 2.00
N ASP A 464 -30.32 18.49 3.16
CA ASP A 464 -31.39 19.48 3.34
C ASP A 464 -30.92 20.92 3.02
N GLY A 465 -29.67 21.24 3.40
CA GLY A 465 -29.00 22.50 3.12
C GLY A 465 -28.73 23.42 4.32
N ASP A 466 -29.20 23.08 5.52
CA ASP A 466 -28.56 23.49 6.79
C ASP A 466 -27.44 22.48 7.17
N ILE A 467 -26.61 22.77 8.19
CA ILE A 467 -25.44 21.95 8.57
C ILE A 467 -25.37 21.89 10.11
N ASP A 468 -25.15 20.71 10.68
CA ASP A 468 -25.03 20.49 12.14
C ASP A 468 -26.32 20.96 12.89
N GLU A 469 -27.51 20.56 12.43
CA GLU A 469 -28.80 21.07 12.97
C GLU A 469 -29.30 20.38 14.27
N ASP A 470 -30.31 20.98 14.93
CA ASP A 470 -30.81 20.54 16.25
C ASP A 470 -31.57 19.20 16.24
N THR A 471 -31.73 18.58 15.06
CA THR A 471 -32.28 17.23 14.86
C THR A 471 -31.23 16.14 14.62
N ALA A 472 -29.94 16.45 14.54
CA ALA A 472 -28.86 15.48 14.28
C ALA A 472 -28.77 14.37 15.35
N VAL A 473 -28.24 13.19 14.99
CA VAL A 473 -28.32 11.99 15.84
C VAL A 473 -27.42 12.03 17.08
N ASP A 474 -26.33 12.80 17.05
CA ASP A 474 -25.41 13.00 18.17
C ASP A 474 -25.39 14.42 18.75
N VAL A 475 -26.47 15.21 18.54
CA VAL A 475 -26.68 16.49 19.25
C VAL A 475 -26.56 16.32 20.76
N VAL A 476 -25.94 17.31 21.40
CA VAL A 476 -25.79 17.34 22.86
C VAL A 476 -26.94 18.16 23.44
N THR A 477 -27.56 17.64 24.49
CA THR A 477 -28.43 18.46 25.35
C THR A 477 -27.53 19.27 26.28
N TRP A 478 -27.61 20.59 26.18
CA TRP A 478 -26.86 21.53 27.01
C TRP A 478 -27.78 22.12 28.07
N TYR A 479 -27.26 22.36 29.26
CA TYR A 479 -27.98 22.78 30.45
C TYR A 479 -27.52 24.16 30.88
N ARG A 480 -28.46 25.02 31.25
CA ARG A 480 -28.16 26.42 31.58
C ARG A 480 -27.13 26.52 32.70
N ASP A 481 -26.13 27.35 32.45
CA ASP A 481 -25.10 27.80 33.39
C ASP A 481 -25.22 29.33 33.48
N SER A 482 -25.74 29.83 34.60
CA SER A 482 -26.04 31.25 34.84
C SER A 482 -25.02 31.99 35.69
N ASP A 483 -24.20 31.31 36.48
CA ASP A 483 -23.19 31.90 37.37
C ASP A 483 -21.73 31.58 37.00
N SER A 484 -21.52 30.61 36.09
CA SER A 484 -20.25 30.22 35.47
C SER A 484 -19.29 29.38 36.33
N ASP A 485 -19.81 28.41 37.09
CA ASP A 485 -18.98 27.41 37.78
C ASP A 485 -18.56 26.21 36.89
N GLY A 486 -19.41 25.77 35.96
CA GLY A 486 -19.18 24.63 35.06
C GLY A 486 -20.24 23.52 35.08
N TYR A 487 -21.19 23.58 36.01
CA TYR A 487 -22.40 22.76 36.08
C TYR A 487 -23.62 23.56 35.57
N GLY A 488 -24.78 22.93 35.48
CA GLY A 488 -25.98 23.63 35.02
C GLY A 488 -27.30 22.90 35.29
N VAL A 489 -28.40 23.65 35.32
CA VAL A 489 -29.67 23.14 35.83
C VAL A 489 -30.45 22.31 34.79
N SER A 490 -30.77 21.06 35.17
CA SER A 490 -31.60 20.12 34.40
C SER A 490 -32.98 20.64 33.96
N SER A 491 -33.44 21.77 34.50
CA SER A 491 -34.75 22.37 34.21
C SER A 491 -34.77 23.34 33.02
N VAL A 492 -33.60 23.77 32.52
CA VAL A 492 -33.50 24.69 31.36
C VAL A 492 -32.43 24.20 30.38
N THR A 493 -32.90 23.53 29.33
CA THR A 493 -32.07 22.92 28.28
C THR A 493 -32.07 23.73 26.98
N ASP A 494 -30.97 23.68 26.24
CA ASP A 494 -30.93 23.83 24.77
C ASP A 494 -30.44 22.51 24.15
N ILE A 495 -30.64 22.34 22.84
CA ILE A 495 -30.13 21.21 22.05
C ILE A 495 -29.36 21.81 20.88
N ASP A 496 -28.08 21.48 20.76
CA ASP A 496 -27.15 22.07 19.81
C ASP A 496 -25.95 21.13 19.61
N CYS A 497 -25.31 21.16 18.44
CA CYS A 497 -24.06 20.44 18.19
C CYS A 497 -22.87 21.08 18.91
N ASP A 498 -22.84 22.42 19.00
CA ASP A 498 -21.75 23.20 19.60
C ASP A 498 -22.21 23.85 20.92
N GLN A 499 -21.31 24.07 21.89
CA GLN A 499 -21.70 24.54 23.23
C GLN A 499 -22.36 25.94 23.20
N PRO A 500 -23.65 26.09 23.57
CA PRO A 500 -24.31 27.39 23.60
C PRO A 500 -23.74 28.30 24.70
N THR A 501 -23.69 29.61 24.45
CA THR A 501 -23.09 30.56 25.41
C THR A 501 -23.97 30.72 26.66
N GLY A 502 -23.46 30.27 27.82
CA GLY A 502 -24.21 30.22 29.09
C GLY A 502 -24.97 28.90 29.29
N PHE A 503 -24.43 27.80 28.75
CA PHE A 503 -24.85 26.43 28.98
C PHE A 503 -23.63 25.50 29.02
N VAL A 504 -23.74 24.35 29.68
CA VAL A 504 -22.72 23.30 29.83
C VAL A 504 -23.32 21.90 29.59
N SER A 505 -22.50 20.86 29.53
CA SER A 505 -22.96 19.48 29.26
C SER A 505 -23.38 18.71 30.52
N ASP A 506 -23.00 19.17 31.71
CA ASP A 506 -23.40 18.56 32.98
C ASP A 506 -24.74 19.16 33.45
N ASN A 507 -25.57 18.35 34.12
CA ASN A 507 -26.97 18.71 34.43
C ASN A 507 -27.34 18.60 35.91
N THR A 508 -26.32 18.49 36.75
CA THR A 508 -26.37 18.02 38.14
C THR A 508 -26.34 19.15 39.17
N ASP A 509 -26.36 20.41 38.72
CA ASP A 509 -26.51 21.59 39.57
C ASP A 509 -27.95 21.73 40.09
N CYS A 510 -28.06 22.08 41.38
CA CYS A 510 -29.30 22.22 42.13
C CYS A 510 -29.69 23.67 42.48
N ASP A 511 -28.84 24.69 42.30
CA ASP A 511 -29.18 26.13 42.34
C ASP A 511 -28.26 27.01 41.46
N ASP A 512 -28.52 27.00 40.13
CA ASP A 512 -28.05 27.85 38.98
C ASP A 512 -28.07 29.38 39.23
N ALA A 513 -27.52 29.80 40.37
CA ALA A 513 -27.51 31.15 40.89
C ALA A 513 -26.44 31.39 41.98
N ASP A 514 -25.90 30.34 42.63
CA ASP A 514 -24.77 30.43 43.56
C ASP A 514 -23.66 29.40 43.22
N PRO A 515 -22.49 29.84 42.70
CA PRO A 515 -21.40 28.97 42.19
C PRO A 515 -20.57 28.28 43.29
N ALA A 516 -21.24 27.98 44.40
CA ALA A 516 -20.77 27.18 45.53
C ALA A 516 -21.64 25.94 45.77
N VAL A 517 -22.75 25.77 45.02
CA VAL A 517 -23.75 24.72 45.19
C VAL A 517 -23.77 23.83 43.94
N ASN A 518 -22.92 22.80 43.89
CA ASN A 518 -22.73 21.89 42.74
C ASN A 518 -21.93 20.64 43.12
N PRO A 519 -22.00 19.52 42.36
CA PRO A 519 -21.22 18.29 42.64
C PRO A 519 -19.69 18.37 42.47
N GLY A 520 -19.11 19.56 42.38
CA GLY A 520 -17.69 19.85 42.52
C GLY A 520 -17.34 20.63 43.80
N ALA A 521 -18.34 20.97 44.61
CA ALA A 521 -18.23 21.70 45.86
C ALA A 521 -17.68 20.81 47.00
N LEU A 522 -17.87 21.27 48.23
CA LEU A 522 -17.56 20.57 49.46
C LEU A 522 -18.75 20.79 50.38
N GLU A 523 -19.40 19.71 50.84
CA GLU A 523 -20.52 19.79 51.77
C GLU A 523 -20.09 20.41 53.12
N TYR A 524 -20.95 21.25 53.69
CA TYR A 524 -20.79 21.87 55.02
C TYR A 524 -22.07 21.71 55.83
N CYS A 525 -21.94 21.63 57.16
CA CYS A 525 -23.05 21.53 58.11
C CYS A 525 -23.87 22.86 58.19
N ASN A 526 -24.58 23.21 57.13
CA ASN A 526 -25.15 24.54 56.87
C ASN A 526 -26.67 24.54 56.55
N THR A 527 -27.31 23.37 56.45
CA THR A 527 -28.73 23.11 56.08
C THR A 527 -29.13 23.31 54.62
N TYR A 528 -28.16 23.35 53.72
CA TYR A 528 -28.31 23.21 52.26
C TYR A 528 -27.76 21.86 51.80
N ASP A 529 -27.76 21.64 50.49
CA ASP A 529 -27.27 20.46 49.77
C ASP A 529 -26.20 21.04 48.83
N ASP A 530 -24.99 21.32 49.37
CA ASP A 530 -23.97 22.12 48.68
C ASP A 530 -23.33 21.31 47.54
N ASP A 531 -23.21 19.97 47.66
CA ASP A 531 -22.69 19.13 46.57
C ASP A 531 -23.77 18.42 45.71
N CYS A 532 -25.05 18.74 45.94
CA CYS A 532 -26.20 18.31 45.12
C CYS A 532 -26.37 16.77 44.98
N ASP A 533 -25.76 15.99 45.88
CA ASP A 533 -25.92 14.53 46.02
C ASP A 533 -27.37 14.14 46.41
N GLY A 534 -27.98 14.95 47.27
CA GLY A 534 -29.36 14.79 47.76
C GLY A 534 -29.52 14.48 49.25
N ASP A 535 -28.44 14.17 49.99
CA ASP A 535 -28.44 13.97 51.45
C ASP A 535 -27.81 15.18 52.19
N ILE A 536 -28.64 16.18 52.53
CA ILE A 536 -28.32 17.41 53.29
C ILE A 536 -27.58 17.13 54.61
N ASP A 537 -26.49 17.88 54.87
CA ASP A 537 -25.71 17.87 56.13
C ASP A 537 -25.12 16.47 56.48
N GLU A 538 -24.60 15.70 55.51
CA GLU A 538 -24.16 14.31 55.73
C GLU A 538 -22.82 14.13 56.49
N ASP A 539 -22.58 12.90 56.98
CA ASP A 539 -21.41 12.48 57.78
C ASP A 539 -20.03 12.74 57.13
N SER A 540 -19.97 13.10 55.84
CA SER A 540 -18.72 13.45 55.13
C SER A 540 -18.44 14.95 55.00
N SER A 541 -19.38 15.81 55.45
CA SER A 541 -19.25 17.28 55.46
C SER A 541 -17.93 17.76 56.08
N VAL A 542 -17.37 18.86 55.57
CA VAL A 542 -16.01 19.32 55.93
C VAL A 542 -15.89 19.77 57.39
N ASP A 543 -17.00 20.15 58.04
CA ASP A 543 -17.07 20.58 59.44
C ASP A 543 -17.96 19.70 60.35
N VAL A 544 -18.13 18.40 60.01
CA VAL A 544 -18.67 17.41 60.96
C VAL A 544 -17.87 17.32 62.25
N VAL A 545 -18.54 16.91 63.32
CA VAL A 545 -17.95 16.69 64.64
C VAL A 545 -18.00 15.20 64.98
N THR A 546 -16.93 14.67 65.56
CA THR A 546 -16.94 13.33 66.17
C THR A 546 -17.63 13.41 67.52
N TRP A 547 -18.64 12.57 67.73
CA TRP A 547 -19.36 12.48 68.99
C TRP A 547 -19.11 11.13 69.65
N TYR A 548 -18.80 11.13 70.93
CA TYR A 548 -18.39 9.99 71.73
C TYR A 548 -19.46 9.66 72.74
N ARG A 549 -19.71 8.38 72.98
CA ARG A 549 -20.87 7.94 73.76
C ARG A 549 -20.70 8.27 75.24
N ASP A 550 -21.75 8.88 75.79
CA ASP A 550 -21.93 9.22 77.21
C ASP A 550 -22.98 8.24 77.76
N ALA A 551 -22.54 7.15 78.41
CA ALA A 551 -23.43 6.06 78.82
C ALA A 551 -24.07 6.24 80.21
N ASP A 552 -23.50 7.06 81.09
CA ASP A 552 -23.98 7.27 82.46
C ASP A 552 -24.45 8.71 82.77
N GLY A 553 -24.00 9.72 82.02
CA GLY A 553 -24.54 11.07 81.99
C GLY A 553 -23.67 12.17 82.62
N ASP A 554 -22.35 12.00 82.75
CA ASP A 554 -21.47 13.03 83.35
C ASP A 554 -21.00 14.16 82.40
N SER A 555 -21.09 13.92 81.08
CA SER A 555 -20.70 14.80 79.95
C SER A 555 -19.30 14.60 79.34
N TYR A 556 -18.55 13.58 79.75
CA TYR A 556 -17.47 12.99 78.95
C TYR A 556 -17.97 11.73 78.23
N GLY A 557 -17.13 11.08 77.43
CA GLY A 557 -17.55 9.90 76.69
C GLY A 557 -16.44 9.05 76.09
N ASN A 558 -16.84 7.88 75.62
CA ASN A 558 -15.96 6.76 75.34
C ASN A 558 -15.25 6.85 73.98
N ALA A 559 -13.92 7.00 73.98
CA ALA A 559 -13.07 6.98 72.78
C ALA A 559 -13.24 5.73 71.88
N LEU A 560 -13.84 4.64 72.37
CA LEU A 560 -14.07 3.39 71.63
C LEU A 560 -15.51 3.23 71.08
N GLU A 561 -16.46 4.06 71.50
CA GLU A 561 -17.84 4.09 70.96
C GLU A 561 -18.18 5.52 70.50
N SER A 562 -17.86 5.83 69.24
CA SER A 562 -18.12 7.13 68.60
C SER A 562 -18.94 7.03 67.31
N ASP A 563 -19.57 8.15 66.98
CA ASP A 563 -20.34 8.46 65.77
C ASP A 563 -19.80 9.78 65.17
N ILE A 564 -20.19 10.12 63.93
CA ILE A 564 -19.85 11.38 63.28
C ILE A 564 -21.16 12.00 62.75
N ASP A 565 -21.46 13.24 63.13
CA ASP A 565 -22.73 13.92 62.83
C ASP A 565 -22.49 15.45 62.83
N CYS A 566 -23.18 16.19 61.95
CA CYS A 566 -23.22 17.66 61.97
C CYS A 566 -23.87 18.24 63.25
N SER A 567 -24.56 17.41 64.05
CA SER A 567 -25.33 17.80 65.23
C SER A 567 -25.23 16.75 66.35
N GLN A 568 -25.20 17.19 67.61
CA GLN A 568 -25.02 16.30 68.76
C GLN A 568 -26.07 15.16 68.82
N PRO A 569 -25.67 13.87 68.64
CA PRO A 569 -26.59 12.76 68.76
C PRO A 569 -27.03 12.55 70.23
N ALA A 570 -28.21 11.96 70.41
CA ALA A 570 -28.84 11.88 71.72
C ALA A 570 -28.18 10.81 72.64
N GLY A 571 -27.24 11.23 73.47
CA GLY A 571 -26.42 10.38 74.35
C GLY A 571 -24.95 10.28 73.91
N MET A 572 -24.45 11.32 73.26
CA MET A 572 -23.04 11.48 72.87
C MET A 572 -22.56 12.91 73.20
N VAL A 573 -21.25 13.11 73.35
CA VAL A 573 -20.57 14.39 73.64
C VAL A 573 -19.31 14.57 72.78
N GLU A 574 -18.70 15.75 72.79
CA GLU A 574 -17.50 16.07 71.97
C GLU A 574 -16.18 15.62 72.62
N ASP A 575 -16.19 15.28 73.92
CA ASP A 575 -14.98 15.09 74.74
C ASP A 575 -14.74 13.60 75.06
N ASP A 576 -13.64 13.03 74.56
CA ASP A 576 -13.40 11.58 74.48
C ASP A 576 -12.50 10.99 75.57
N ARG A 577 -12.31 11.76 76.65
CA ARG A 577 -11.25 11.53 77.65
C ARG A 577 -11.71 10.75 78.89
N ASP A 578 -12.89 10.15 78.82
CA ASP A 578 -13.43 9.23 79.84
C ASP A 578 -12.63 7.91 79.86
N CYS A 579 -12.28 7.44 81.07
CA CYS A 579 -11.56 6.20 81.30
C CYS A 579 -12.42 5.02 81.85
N ASP A 580 -13.65 5.26 82.34
CA ASP A 580 -14.67 4.23 82.61
C ASP A 580 -16.11 4.77 82.45
N ASP A 581 -16.57 4.82 81.19
CA ASP A 581 -17.95 5.06 80.64
C ASP A 581 -19.01 4.07 81.20
N SER A 582 -19.01 3.90 82.51
CA SER A 582 -19.96 3.12 83.29
C SER A 582 -20.07 3.55 84.77
N ASP A 583 -19.20 4.42 85.29
CA ASP A 583 -19.37 5.10 86.58
C ASP A 583 -19.15 6.64 86.47
N PRO A 584 -20.20 7.47 86.67
CA PRO A 584 -20.18 8.94 86.53
C PRO A 584 -19.48 9.66 87.71
N SER A 585 -18.41 9.03 88.20
CA SER A 585 -17.45 9.58 89.16
C SER A 585 -15.99 9.39 88.74
N VAL A 586 -15.75 8.78 87.56
CA VAL A 586 -14.44 8.59 86.93
C VAL A 586 -14.43 9.40 85.62
N TYR A 587 -13.81 10.58 85.62
CA TYR A 587 -13.75 11.48 84.47
C TYR A 587 -12.65 12.56 84.61
N PRO A 588 -12.21 13.18 83.49
CA PRO A 588 -11.25 14.30 83.50
C PRO A 588 -11.52 15.41 84.53
N GLY A 589 -10.71 15.45 85.59
CA GLY A 589 -10.85 16.41 86.69
C GLY A 589 -11.89 16.05 87.75
N ALA A 590 -12.23 14.76 87.91
CA ALA A 590 -12.96 14.27 89.08
C ALA A 590 -12.13 14.43 90.37
N PRO A 591 -12.74 14.36 91.57
CA PRO A 591 -11.99 14.41 92.82
C PRO A 591 -11.44 13.04 93.18
N GLU A 592 -10.12 12.93 93.26
CA GLU A 592 -9.40 11.70 93.59
C GLU A 592 -9.71 11.11 94.98
N VAL A 593 -9.42 9.81 95.12
CA VAL A 593 -9.57 9.05 96.38
C VAL A 593 -8.31 8.20 96.63
N ALA A 594 -7.27 8.86 97.14
CA ALA A 594 -5.94 8.29 97.38
C ALA A 594 -5.94 6.84 97.89
N TYR A 595 -5.10 6.04 97.22
CA TYR A 595 -4.78 4.64 97.50
C TYR A 595 -5.97 3.66 97.36
N ASP A 596 -6.95 3.92 96.49
CA ASP A 596 -8.07 3.00 96.20
C ASP A 596 -7.92 2.12 94.93
N GLU A 597 -6.75 2.20 94.28
CA GLU A 597 -6.33 1.46 93.06
C GLU A 597 -7.12 1.83 91.78
N ILE A 598 -7.78 2.98 91.78
CA ILE A 598 -8.53 3.53 90.63
C ILE A 598 -7.89 4.90 90.25
N ASP A 599 -8.12 5.33 89.01
CA ASP A 599 -7.66 6.58 88.39
C ASP A 599 -8.96 7.35 88.07
N GLN A 600 -9.38 8.26 88.96
CA GLN A 600 -10.71 8.92 88.92
C GLN A 600 -10.66 10.11 87.98
N ASP A 601 -9.57 10.86 88.00
CA ASP A 601 -9.30 12.08 87.22
C ASP A 601 -8.82 11.76 85.78
N CYS A 602 -8.50 10.50 85.47
CA CYS A 602 -8.04 10.00 84.17
C CYS A 602 -6.68 10.58 83.70
N ASP A 603 -5.77 11.00 84.60
CA ASP A 603 -4.40 11.39 84.22
C ASP A 603 -3.45 10.21 83.98
N GLY A 604 -3.80 9.03 84.51
CA GLY A 604 -3.01 7.80 84.43
C GLY A 604 -2.50 7.29 85.79
N SER A 605 -2.96 7.86 86.91
CA SER A 605 -2.43 7.65 88.27
C SER A 605 -3.57 7.58 89.31
N ASP A 606 -3.37 6.82 90.39
CA ASP A 606 -4.06 7.05 91.67
C ASP A 606 -3.34 8.21 92.38
N LEU A 607 -4.01 8.92 93.31
CA LEU A 607 -3.38 10.00 94.07
C LEU A 607 -2.38 9.42 95.09
N CYS A 608 -1.09 9.54 94.78
CA CYS A 608 0.04 8.98 95.52
C CYS A 608 0.91 10.01 96.27
N ASP A 609 0.61 11.29 96.12
CA ASP A 609 1.22 12.47 96.77
C ASP A 609 0.03 13.30 97.30
N VAL A 610 -0.21 13.24 98.62
CA VAL A 610 -1.44 13.72 99.28
C VAL A 610 -1.28 15.12 99.88
N ASP A 611 -0.05 15.57 100.13
CA ASP A 611 0.25 16.90 100.68
C ASP A 611 0.91 17.91 99.70
N GLU A 612 1.20 17.48 98.47
CA GLU A 612 1.75 18.24 97.33
C GLU A 612 3.28 18.55 97.40
N ASP A 613 4.09 17.73 98.08
CA ASP A 613 5.55 17.92 98.19
C ASP A 613 6.38 17.40 96.99
N SER A 614 5.78 16.51 96.16
CA SER A 614 6.36 15.82 95.00
C SER A 614 7.15 14.51 95.23
N TYR A 615 6.97 13.80 96.36
CA TYR A 615 7.45 12.43 96.57
C TYR A 615 6.27 11.46 96.75
N ASP A 616 6.22 10.37 95.97
CA ASP A 616 5.13 9.38 96.10
C ASP A 616 5.27 8.57 97.40
N ALA A 617 4.14 8.30 98.06
CA ALA A 617 4.07 7.46 99.26
C ALA A 617 4.63 6.03 99.07
N VAL A 618 5.21 5.47 100.13
CA VAL A 618 5.61 4.04 100.21
C VAL A 618 4.48 3.07 99.84
N GLU A 619 3.21 3.43 100.11
CA GLU A 619 2.02 2.66 99.72
C GLU A 619 1.88 2.49 98.19
N CYS A 620 2.20 3.55 97.42
CA CYS A 620 2.29 3.51 95.96
C CYS A 620 3.64 2.97 95.46
N GLY A 621 4.63 2.86 96.34
CA GLY A 621 5.97 2.36 96.05
C GLY A 621 6.98 3.43 95.64
N GLY A 622 6.73 4.68 96.05
CA GLY A 622 7.77 5.70 96.12
C GLY A 622 8.61 5.60 97.39
N ASP A 623 9.27 6.71 97.73
CA ASP A 623 10.31 6.79 98.75
C ASP A 623 9.95 7.73 99.93
N ASP A 624 8.73 8.29 100.00
CA ASP A 624 8.25 9.02 101.18
C ASP A 624 7.70 8.09 102.29
N CYS A 625 8.00 8.47 103.54
CA CYS A 625 7.67 7.73 104.75
C CYS A 625 6.54 8.32 105.63
N ASP A 626 5.99 9.53 105.37
CA ASP A 626 4.79 10.06 106.06
C ASP A 626 3.98 11.11 105.25
N ASP A 627 3.33 10.66 104.16
CA ASP A 627 2.40 11.35 103.20
C ASP A 627 1.15 12.06 103.83
N GLU A 628 1.27 12.54 105.07
CA GLU A 628 0.41 13.58 105.65
C GLU A 628 1.22 14.84 106.13
N ASP A 629 2.56 14.87 106.03
CA ASP A 629 3.43 15.97 106.52
C ASP A 629 4.78 16.15 105.77
N GLY A 630 4.75 16.57 104.50
CA GLY A 630 5.89 16.87 103.58
C GLY A 630 6.89 17.97 103.97
N ASP A 631 7.24 18.08 105.26
CA ASP A 631 8.59 18.42 105.72
C ASP A 631 9.43 17.11 105.97
N ILE A 632 8.86 15.91 105.74
CA ILE A 632 9.47 14.56 105.82
C ILE A 632 9.43 13.93 104.41
N HIS A 633 10.58 13.50 103.87
CA HIS A 633 10.71 12.77 102.58
C HIS A 633 12.21 12.45 102.29
N VAL A 634 12.52 11.51 101.40
CA VAL A 634 13.91 11.00 101.10
C VAL A 634 14.99 12.01 100.64
N ASP A 635 14.64 13.29 100.48
CA ASP A 635 15.53 14.38 100.04
C ASP A 635 15.41 15.61 100.98
N ALA A 636 14.84 15.40 102.19
CA ALA A 636 14.66 16.39 103.23
C ALA A 636 16.02 16.77 103.87
N ALA A 637 15.98 17.48 105.00
CA ALA A 637 17.19 17.93 105.69
C ALA A 637 17.11 17.67 107.19
N GLU A 638 17.72 16.56 107.61
CA GLU A 638 17.70 16.05 108.98
C GLU A 638 17.99 17.13 110.06
N VAL A 639 17.14 17.15 111.08
CA VAL A 639 17.04 18.17 112.13
C VAL A 639 17.47 17.58 113.47
N TRP A 640 18.66 16.97 113.49
CA TRP A 640 19.30 16.28 114.63
C TRP A 640 18.82 16.65 116.04
N TYR A 641 18.57 15.60 116.82
CA TYR A 641 18.09 15.53 118.21
C TYR A 641 16.62 15.94 118.44
N ASP A 642 15.74 15.74 117.46
CA ASP A 642 14.31 16.08 117.51
C ASP A 642 13.39 14.86 117.63
N GLY A 643 13.86 13.68 117.18
CA GLY A 643 13.22 12.37 117.38
C GLY A 643 12.33 11.90 116.23
N VAL A 644 12.43 12.54 115.07
CA VAL A 644 11.85 12.13 113.79
C VAL A 644 12.99 11.99 112.77
N ASP A 645 12.97 10.89 112.01
CA ASP A 645 13.80 10.67 110.81
C ASP A 645 13.10 11.44 109.67
N GLN A 646 13.71 12.52 109.16
CA GLN A 646 13.12 13.34 108.10
C GLN A 646 13.54 12.92 106.70
N ASP A 647 14.79 12.47 106.50
CA ASP A 647 15.27 12.02 105.18
C ASP A 647 15.09 10.51 104.89
N CYS A 648 14.28 9.85 105.73
CA CYS A 648 13.78 8.47 105.60
C CYS A 648 14.90 7.41 105.41
N ASP A 649 16.11 7.66 105.93
CA ASP A 649 17.33 6.88 105.60
C ASP A 649 17.69 5.76 106.62
N ASP A 650 16.89 5.60 107.69
CA ASP A 650 17.10 4.69 108.85
C ASP A 650 18.31 5.08 109.75
N ALA A 651 18.90 6.29 109.64
CA ALA A 651 19.95 6.78 110.54
C ALA A 651 19.49 7.01 111.99
N SER A 652 20.46 7.26 112.88
CA SER A 652 20.21 7.67 114.25
C SER A 652 20.28 9.19 114.37
N ASP A 653 19.14 9.85 114.64
CA ASP A 653 18.95 11.27 115.04
C ASP A 653 19.88 11.77 116.19
N TYR A 654 20.79 10.92 116.68
CA TYR A 654 21.75 11.15 117.77
C TYR A 654 23.22 10.89 117.40
N ASP A 655 23.55 10.64 116.12
CA ASP A 655 24.89 10.40 115.55
C ASP A 655 25.16 11.45 114.44
N ALA A 656 25.50 12.68 114.85
CA ALA A 656 25.40 13.85 113.96
C ALA A 656 26.64 14.13 113.10
N ASP A 657 27.75 13.42 113.31
CA ASP A 657 28.94 13.43 112.44
C ASP A 657 29.18 12.12 111.67
N SER A 658 28.37 11.09 111.96
CA SER A 658 28.31 9.80 111.26
C SER A 658 29.55 8.92 111.44
N ASP A 659 30.17 8.95 112.62
CA ASP A 659 31.22 8.01 113.03
C ASP A 659 30.65 6.61 113.37
N GLY A 660 29.38 6.54 113.82
CA GLY A 660 28.67 5.34 114.22
C GLY A 660 28.36 5.19 115.72
N PHE A 661 28.55 6.23 116.54
CA PHE A 661 28.29 6.23 117.99
C PHE A 661 27.38 7.39 118.41
N ASP A 662 26.23 7.07 119.03
CA ASP A 662 25.33 8.13 119.54
C ASP A 662 26.03 9.01 120.60
N SER A 663 25.67 10.29 120.61
CA SER A 663 26.04 11.34 121.58
C SER A 663 25.93 10.94 123.07
N GLU A 664 26.97 11.13 123.89
CA GLU A 664 26.88 10.98 125.38
C GLU A 664 25.79 11.90 125.95
N THR A 665 25.61 13.09 125.37
CA THR A 665 24.59 14.06 125.81
C THR A 665 23.17 13.50 125.74
N TRP A 666 22.90 12.60 124.81
CA TRP A 666 21.60 11.96 124.60
C TRP A 666 21.52 10.52 125.11
N GLY A 667 22.67 9.88 125.37
CA GLY A 667 22.79 8.64 126.14
C GLY A 667 23.56 7.52 125.47
N GLY A 668 24.30 7.80 124.39
CA GLY A 668 25.31 6.90 123.83
C GLY A 668 26.65 7.02 124.55
N GLU A 669 27.74 6.93 123.80
CA GLU A 669 29.11 6.78 124.36
C GLU A 669 30.12 7.82 123.83
N ASP A 670 29.85 8.61 122.78
CA ASP A 670 30.80 9.61 122.26
C ASP A 670 30.77 10.97 122.99
N CYS A 671 31.93 11.63 123.10
CA CYS A 671 32.16 12.86 123.85
C CYS A 671 32.33 14.17 123.04
N ASP A 672 32.40 14.17 121.70
CA ASP A 672 32.36 15.41 120.87
C ASP A 672 31.74 15.20 119.46
N ASP A 673 30.58 14.53 119.41
CA ASP A 673 29.53 14.34 118.37
C ASP A 673 29.32 15.56 117.43
N ALA A 674 30.34 15.80 116.62
CA ALA A 674 30.64 16.95 115.76
C ALA A 674 32.05 16.87 115.11
N ASP A 675 32.97 16.03 115.61
CA ASP A 675 34.33 15.79 115.06
C ASP A 675 34.67 14.27 115.03
N PRO A 676 34.44 13.55 113.91
CA PRO A 676 34.45 12.08 113.82
C PRO A 676 35.86 11.42 113.84
N ASP A 677 36.88 12.18 114.28
CA ASP A 677 38.18 11.65 114.69
C ASP A 677 38.26 11.44 116.23
N VAL A 678 37.28 11.93 117.01
CA VAL A 678 37.07 11.69 118.46
C VAL A 678 35.99 10.62 118.61
N TYR A 679 36.27 9.52 119.31
CA TYR A 679 35.29 8.45 119.59
C TYR A 679 35.81 7.42 120.60
N PRO A 680 34.93 6.63 121.25
CA PRO A 680 35.31 5.58 122.21
C PRO A 680 36.30 4.55 121.66
N GLY A 681 37.56 4.65 122.09
CA GLY A 681 38.65 3.76 121.65
C GLY A 681 39.43 4.22 120.41
N ALA A 682 39.41 5.52 120.09
CA ALA A 682 40.42 6.15 119.22
C ALA A 682 41.87 5.99 119.80
N PRO A 683 42.93 6.30 119.03
CA PRO A 683 44.32 6.11 119.48
C PRO A 683 44.99 7.41 119.94
N ASP A 684 45.43 7.47 121.20
CA ASP A 684 46.20 8.59 121.76
C ASP A 684 47.72 8.52 121.43
N GLU A 685 48.39 9.68 121.43
CA GLU A 685 49.86 9.83 121.28
C GLU A 685 50.44 10.55 122.52
N PRO A 686 51.44 9.99 123.23
CA PRO A 686 51.92 10.55 124.50
C PRO A 686 52.54 11.97 124.42
N TYR A 687 52.32 12.75 125.48
CA TYR A 687 52.87 14.10 125.74
C TYR A 687 52.38 15.21 124.80
N ASP A 688 51.27 15.02 124.08
CA ASP A 688 50.73 15.98 123.12
C ASP A 688 49.60 16.87 123.72
N GLY A 689 48.95 16.42 124.79
CA GLY A 689 47.96 17.18 125.55
C GLY A 689 46.51 17.04 125.11
N MET A 690 46.15 16.05 124.30
CA MET A 690 44.76 15.70 123.93
C MET A 690 44.50 14.20 124.11
N VAL A 691 43.30 13.87 124.58
CA VAL A 691 42.79 12.49 124.68
C VAL A 691 41.67 12.35 123.67
N MET A 692 41.81 11.42 122.73
CA MET A 692 40.90 11.21 121.60
C MET A 692 39.84 10.14 121.89
N ASP A 693 40.11 9.25 122.84
CA ASP A 693 39.33 8.02 123.08
C ASP A 693 38.23 8.14 124.16
N CYS A 694 38.02 9.36 124.67
CA CYS A 694 37.14 9.72 125.78
C CYS A 694 37.51 9.12 127.18
N ASN A 695 38.77 8.70 127.44
CA ASN A 695 39.23 8.18 128.74
C ASN A 695 39.93 9.23 129.68
N GLU A 696 40.39 8.79 130.87
CA GLU A 696 41.21 9.59 131.82
C GLU A 696 42.63 8.97 132.05
N ALA A 697 43.49 9.00 131.02
CA ALA A 697 44.90 8.56 131.11
C ALA A 697 45.84 9.68 131.62
N ASP A 698 47.00 9.29 132.17
CA ASP A 698 48.06 10.23 132.61
C ASP A 698 49.26 10.12 131.64
N GLU A 699 49.51 11.17 130.86
CA GLU A 699 50.50 11.19 129.78
C GLU A 699 51.97 11.14 130.25
N TYR A 700 52.24 11.13 131.55
CA TYR A 700 53.58 11.38 132.12
C TYR A 700 54.24 10.17 132.82
N ASP A 701 53.71 8.96 132.62
CA ASP A 701 54.27 7.66 133.02
C ASP A 701 54.42 6.82 131.72
N ALA A 702 55.66 6.65 131.24
CA ALA A 702 55.92 6.26 129.86
C ALA A 702 55.88 4.74 129.61
N ASP A 703 56.20 3.94 130.62
CA ASP A 703 56.24 2.48 130.55
C ASP A 703 55.26 1.77 131.51
N GLY A 704 54.63 2.52 132.40
CA GLY A 704 53.52 2.08 133.25
C GLY A 704 53.95 1.48 134.60
N ASP A 705 55.14 1.84 135.10
CA ASP A 705 55.62 1.35 136.41
C ASP A 705 54.96 2.06 137.61
N GLY A 706 54.44 3.27 137.40
CA GLY A 706 53.76 4.09 138.40
C GLY A 706 54.59 5.25 138.97
N HIS A 707 55.84 5.41 138.55
CA HIS A 707 56.66 6.60 138.75
C HIS A 707 56.61 7.51 137.52
N ASN A 708 56.98 8.78 137.71
CA ASN A 708 57.07 9.75 136.61
C ASN A 708 58.53 10.15 136.39
N SER A 709 58.90 10.30 135.12
CA SER A 709 60.12 10.95 134.61
C SER A 709 60.75 12.03 135.52
N ILE A 710 61.99 11.82 135.97
CA ILE A 710 62.77 12.85 136.68
C ILE A 710 62.99 14.12 135.82
N ASP A 711 63.02 14.00 134.48
CA ASP A 711 63.20 15.13 133.57
C ASP A 711 61.94 16.03 133.51
N TYR A 712 60.76 15.49 133.82
CA TYR A 712 59.50 16.23 133.99
C TYR A 712 59.15 16.53 135.47
N GLY A 713 59.92 15.98 136.41
CA GLY A 713 59.92 16.36 137.83
C GLY A 713 59.32 15.34 138.80
N GLY A 714 59.17 14.09 138.38
CA GLY A 714 58.99 12.95 139.28
C GLY A 714 60.33 12.44 139.83
N ASP A 715 60.43 11.13 140.06
CA ASP A 715 61.55 10.49 140.76
C ASP A 715 62.18 9.27 140.05
N ASP A 716 61.65 8.83 138.90
CA ASP A 716 62.27 7.77 138.07
C ASP A 716 63.53 8.25 137.34
N CYS A 717 64.63 7.50 137.44
CA CYS A 717 65.90 7.81 136.79
C CYS A 717 66.13 7.20 135.38
N ASP A 718 65.28 6.28 134.88
CA ASP A 718 65.22 5.87 133.47
C ASP A 718 63.78 5.50 133.03
N ASP A 719 62.97 6.54 132.78
CA ASP A 719 61.56 6.66 132.29
C ASP A 719 61.26 5.97 130.94
N ALA A 720 61.88 4.83 130.72
CA ALA A 720 61.67 3.87 129.62
C ALA A 720 62.08 2.43 130.04
N ASN A 721 62.40 2.18 131.32
CA ASN A 721 62.81 0.91 131.88
C ASN A 721 62.33 0.71 133.35
N SER A 722 61.08 0.29 133.50
CA SER A 722 60.32 -0.11 134.71
C SER A 722 60.99 -1.04 135.76
N ASP A 723 62.25 -1.42 135.57
CA ASP A 723 63.08 -2.17 136.52
C ASP A 723 64.11 -1.26 137.25
N THR A 724 64.21 0.04 136.91
CA THR A 724 65.23 1.00 137.42
C THR A 724 64.58 2.27 138.00
N ASN A 725 64.04 2.17 139.22
CA ASN A 725 63.27 3.23 139.88
C ASN A 725 63.52 3.26 141.41
N PRO A 726 63.07 4.28 142.15
CA PRO A 726 63.31 4.40 143.61
C PRO A 726 62.66 3.34 144.52
N GLU A 727 61.87 2.38 144.00
CA GLU A 727 61.40 1.19 144.74
C GLU A 727 62.01 -0.13 144.23
N ALA A 728 63.05 -0.07 143.37
CA ALA A 728 63.82 -1.22 142.89
C ALA A 728 64.66 -1.88 144.01
N SER A 729 65.65 -2.70 143.65
CA SER A 729 66.40 -3.49 144.64
C SER A 729 67.84 -3.74 144.21
N GLU A 730 68.75 -2.94 144.74
CA GLU A 730 70.15 -2.84 144.30
C GLU A 730 70.90 -4.18 144.15
N THR A 731 71.65 -4.30 143.06
CA THR A 731 72.27 -5.52 142.54
C THR A 731 73.78 -5.64 142.86
N TRP A 732 74.39 -4.64 143.51
CA TRP A 732 75.72 -4.62 144.17
C TRP A 732 76.91 -5.20 143.39
N TYR A 733 77.85 -4.32 143.07
CA TYR A 733 79.05 -4.51 142.27
C TYR A 733 78.77 -4.85 140.79
N ASP A 734 77.63 -4.38 140.28
CA ASP A 734 77.16 -4.58 138.88
C ASP A 734 77.58 -3.40 137.97
N GLY A 735 77.52 -2.18 138.51
CA GLY A 735 77.82 -0.92 137.81
C GLY A 735 76.58 -0.15 137.32
N VAL A 736 75.38 -0.55 137.77
CA VAL A 736 74.12 0.21 137.69
C VAL A 736 73.79 0.75 139.09
N ASP A 737 72.86 1.70 139.17
CA ASP A 737 72.32 2.33 140.37
C ASP A 737 70.81 2.08 140.28
N ASP A 738 70.40 0.83 140.54
CA ASP A 738 69.07 0.28 140.24
C ASP A 738 67.97 1.01 141.01
N ASP A 739 68.22 1.37 142.28
CA ASP A 739 67.26 2.10 143.13
C ASP A 739 67.49 3.63 143.22
N CYS A 740 68.34 4.17 142.32
CA CYS A 740 68.65 5.60 142.15
C CYS A 740 69.18 6.32 143.45
N ASP A 741 69.65 5.58 144.46
CA ASP A 741 70.21 6.07 145.74
C ASP A 741 71.63 6.66 145.59
N GLY A 742 72.43 6.09 144.68
CA GLY A 742 73.79 6.50 144.34
C GLY A 742 74.91 5.62 144.92
N ASN A 743 74.64 4.35 145.28
CA ASN A 743 75.64 3.45 145.91
C ASN A 743 75.57 1.97 145.45
N ASP A 744 76.59 1.52 144.71
CA ASP A 744 76.78 0.14 144.23
C ASP A 744 78.01 -0.57 144.86
N ASP A 745 78.88 0.14 145.61
CA ASP A 745 80.21 -0.37 146.03
C ASP A 745 80.64 -0.21 147.50
N ASP A 746 79.79 0.31 148.39
CA ASP A 746 79.95 0.31 149.88
C ASP A 746 78.73 -0.38 150.54
N GLN A 747 78.84 -1.66 150.88
CA GLN A 747 77.69 -2.48 151.31
C GLN A 747 77.37 -2.40 152.81
N ASP A 748 78.36 -2.12 153.68
CA ASP A 748 78.13 -2.00 155.13
C ASP A 748 78.09 -0.57 155.69
N LEU A 749 78.34 0.42 154.82
CA LEU A 749 78.11 1.85 155.01
C LEU A 749 79.01 2.50 156.06
N ASP A 750 80.24 2.00 156.21
CA ASP A 750 81.27 2.60 157.05
C ASP A 750 82.08 3.71 156.35
N GLY A 751 82.08 3.73 155.01
CA GLY A 751 82.75 4.71 154.16
C GLY A 751 84.01 4.20 153.42
N TYR A 752 84.32 2.89 153.47
CA TYR A 752 85.40 2.25 152.72
C TYR A 752 84.86 1.13 151.80
N GLY A 753 84.59 1.45 150.52
CA GLY A 753 84.14 0.45 149.54
C GLY A 753 85.15 -0.67 149.26
N TYR A 754 84.64 -1.80 148.75
CA TYR A 754 85.25 -3.15 148.65
C TYR A 754 86.77 -3.27 148.46
N ASP A 755 87.38 -2.43 147.62
CA ASP A 755 88.79 -2.56 147.20
C ASP A 755 89.80 -1.93 148.20
N ASP A 756 89.35 -1.07 149.14
CA ASP A 756 90.19 -0.36 150.13
C ASP A 756 89.93 -0.77 151.61
N ASP A 757 88.92 -1.60 151.91
CA ASP A 757 88.63 -2.13 153.26
C ASP A 757 89.33 -3.47 153.61
N CYS A 758 89.35 -3.86 154.90
CA CYS A 758 89.89 -5.13 155.37
C CYS A 758 88.88 -6.31 155.35
N ASP A 759 87.56 -6.09 155.47
CA ASP A 759 86.46 -7.09 155.39
C ASP A 759 85.08 -6.38 155.24
N ASP A 760 84.68 -6.00 154.00
CA ASP A 760 83.48 -5.24 153.55
C ASP A 760 82.11 -5.95 153.81
N LEU A 761 81.96 -6.46 155.03
CA LEU A 761 80.78 -7.08 155.65
C LEU A 761 80.79 -6.89 157.20
N ASP A 762 81.78 -6.20 157.77
CA ASP A 762 81.88 -5.79 159.18
C ASP A 762 82.57 -4.42 159.34
N ALA A 763 81.78 -3.35 159.28
CA ALA A 763 81.99 -1.90 159.57
C ALA A 763 82.77 -1.53 160.87
N ASN A 764 83.43 -2.50 161.49
CA ASN A 764 84.35 -2.35 162.62
C ASN A 764 85.77 -2.84 162.28
N SER A 765 86.01 -3.32 161.04
CA SER A 765 87.22 -4.03 160.61
C SER A 765 88.20 -3.17 159.80
N PHE A 766 87.86 -1.91 159.53
CA PHE A 766 88.58 -0.99 158.66
C PHE A 766 90.05 -0.65 159.03
N PRO A 767 90.86 -0.14 158.08
CA PRO A 767 92.24 0.25 158.33
C PRO A 767 92.40 1.23 159.50
N GLY A 768 93.10 0.78 160.56
CA GLY A 768 93.30 1.56 161.79
C GLY A 768 92.22 1.42 162.88
N ALA A 769 91.26 0.48 162.75
CA ALA A 769 90.31 0.13 163.82
C ALA A 769 90.99 -0.35 165.12
N GLU A 770 90.27 -0.37 166.26
CA GLU A 770 90.88 -0.61 167.59
C GLU A 770 91.53 -2.01 167.76
N GLY A 771 92.81 -2.10 167.41
CA GLY A 771 93.62 -3.32 167.46
C GLY A 771 94.41 -3.59 166.18
N LEU A 772 94.03 -2.96 165.07
CA LEU A 772 94.71 -3.01 163.77
C LEU A 772 95.48 -1.71 163.50
N ASP A 773 96.54 -1.79 162.71
CA ASP A 773 97.18 -0.65 162.04
C ASP A 773 96.55 -0.41 160.66
N GLU A 774 96.97 0.66 160.01
CA GLU A 774 96.49 1.07 158.68
C GLU A 774 96.97 0.15 157.53
N ASP A 775 97.74 -0.93 157.82
CA ASP A 775 98.01 -2.05 156.91
C ASP A 775 97.14 -3.30 157.27
N CYS A 776 96.09 -3.15 158.09
CA CYS A 776 95.22 -4.21 158.67
C CYS A 776 95.96 -5.23 159.59
N ASN A 777 97.05 -4.87 160.30
CA ASN A 777 97.83 -5.79 161.15
C ASN A 777 97.76 -5.47 162.66
N ALA A 778 97.94 -6.48 163.52
CA ALA A 778 97.74 -6.35 164.97
C ALA A 778 98.81 -5.49 165.71
N VAL A 779 98.37 -4.46 166.43
CA VAL A 779 99.24 -3.43 167.05
C VAL A 779 99.90 -3.88 168.38
N GLU A 780 101.22 -4.05 168.40
CA GLU A 780 102.00 -4.30 169.63
C GLU A 780 102.27 -3.01 170.44
N LEU A 781 101.33 -2.67 171.33
CA LEU A 781 101.50 -1.56 172.28
C LEU A 781 102.59 -1.85 173.33
N ASN A 782 103.59 -0.97 173.39
CA ASN A 782 104.52 -0.93 174.52
C ASN A 782 103.83 -0.42 175.80
N ALA A 783 104.54 -0.38 176.93
CA ALA A 783 103.96 -0.05 178.23
C ALA A 783 103.36 1.38 178.36
N ASP A 784 103.46 2.22 177.32
CA ASP A 784 102.92 3.59 177.25
C ASP A 784 102.04 3.93 175.97
N GLY A 785 102.30 3.41 174.73
CA GLY A 785 101.43 3.15 173.48
C GLY A 785 100.81 4.23 172.46
N LEU A 786 101.02 4.17 171.07
CA LEU A 786 100.50 5.06 169.88
C LEU A 786 100.71 4.55 168.31
N ASN A 787 100.09 5.06 167.14
CA ASN A 787 100.25 4.75 165.58
C ASN A 787 99.76 5.78 164.37
N THR A 788 99.87 5.58 162.96
CA THR A 788 99.47 6.47 161.69
C THR A 788 99.58 6.04 160.08
N ASP A 789 98.65 6.38 159.06
CA ASP A 789 98.72 6.83 157.52
C ASP A 789 97.99 6.11 156.19
N SER A 790 97.54 6.74 154.99
CA SER A 790 96.82 6.15 153.69
C SER A 790 96.55 6.93 152.23
N GLY A 791 96.01 6.35 151.04
CA GLY A 791 95.25 6.96 149.75
C GLY A 791 95.46 6.68 148.11
N MET A 792 94.47 6.79 147.09
CA MET A 792 94.52 6.49 145.52
C MET A 792 93.57 7.16 144.31
N LEU A 793 93.50 6.74 142.94
CA LEU A 793 92.66 7.22 141.65
C LEU A 793 92.94 6.56 140.15
N GLY A 794 92.32 6.57 138.85
CA GLY A 794 91.06 6.89 137.95
C GLY A 794 91.09 6.99 136.27
N ALA A 795 90.00 6.77 135.39
CA ALA A 795 89.59 7.12 133.87
C ALA A 795 89.95 6.31 132.46
N GLN A 796 89.48 6.31 131.12
CA GLN A 796 88.46 6.80 129.99
C GLN A 796 88.67 6.14 128.47
N LEU A 797 88.08 6.23 127.16
CA LEU A 797 86.81 6.49 126.27
C LEU A 797 86.96 6.43 124.60
N ASP A 798 85.97 6.08 123.62
CA ASP A 798 85.66 6.55 122.11
C ASP A 798 85.39 5.65 120.73
N GLY A 799 84.37 5.92 119.79
CA GLY A 799 84.30 6.01 118.20
C GLY A 799 83.68 5.01 117.03
N ALA A 800 82.82 5.39 115.95
CA ALA A 800 82.41 4.62 114.62
C ALA A 800 81.50 5.27 113.39
N THR A 801 81.34 4.76 112.05
CA THR A 801 80.40 5.22 110.85
C THR A 801 80.19 4.46 109.39
N GLY A 802 79.02 4.53 108.60
CA GLY A 802 78.73 4.81 107.05
C GLY A 802 78.35 3.86 105.75
N GLY A 803 77.36 4.15 104.76
CA GLY A 803 77.33 3.79 103.24
C GLY A 803 76.09 3.46 102.19
N GLY A 804 75.75 4.27 101.11
CA GLY A 804 75.32 3.90 99.66
C GLY A 804 73.83 3.90 99.05
N GLY A 805 73.51 4.52 97.86
CA GLY A 805 72.16 4.40 97.17
C GLY A 805 71.78 5.25 95.89
N LEU A 806 70.54 5.11 95.35
CA LEU A 806 69.83 5.82 94.20
C LEU A 806 68.28 5.53 94.25
N GLY A 807 67.28 6.18 93.59
CA GLY A 807 67.12 7.43 92.79
C GLY A 807 66.84 7.28 91.27
N GLY A 808 65.79 7.81 90.57
CA GLY A 808 64.44 8.38 90.92
C GLY A 808 63.88 9.48 89.95
N CYS A 809 62.72 9.30 89.23
CA CYS A 809 61.95 10.30 88.41
C CYS A 809 60.48 9.82 88.13
N ALA A 810 59.35 10.58 88.11
CA ALA A 810 58.96 11.99 87.80
C ALA A 810 58.50 12.24 86.32
N GLY A 811 57.53 13.10 85.95
CA GLY A 811 56.75 14.14 86.69
C GLY A 811 55.53 14.70 85.90
N THR A 812 55.05 15.94 86.18
CA THR A 812 53.66 16.43 85.86
C THR A 812 53.53 17.77 85.08
N LYS A 813 52.27 18.10 84.63
CA LYS A 813 51.75 19.40 84.08
C LYS A 813 52.26 19.79 82.65
N THR A 814 51.64 20.65 81.81
CA THR A 814 50.67 21.78 82.00
C THR A 814 49.96 22.21 80.68
N ALA A 815 48.80 22.90 80.80
CA ALA A 815 48.33 24.09 80.02
C ALA A 815 47.95 24.08 78.49
N ALA A 816 46.64 24.27 78.24
CA ALA A 816 46.00 25.49 77.64
C ALA A 816 45.79 25.73 76.11
N ALA A 817 44.60 26.33 75.85
CA ALA A 817 44.28 27.45 74.92
C ALA A 817 43.71 27.22 73.49
N LEU A 818 42.41 27.57 73.36
CA LEU A 818 41.79 28.48 72.37
C LEU A 818 41.93 28.25 70.83
N GLY A 819 40.76 28.09 70.18
CA GLY A 819 40.25 29.16 69.31
C GLY A 819 40.06 28.89 67.80
N PHE A 820 38.79 28.90 67.35
CA PHE A 820 38.24 29.33 66.05
C PHE A 820 39.15 29.44 64.79
N PHE A 821 38.71 28.85 63.67
CA PHE A 821 38.29 29.63 62.49
C PHE A 821 37.41 28.84 61.50
N SER A 822 36.50 29.50 60.80
CA SER A 822 35.57 28.93 59.81
C SER A 822 36.08 29.04 58.36
N LEU A 823 35.63 28.18 57.41
CA LEU A 823 35.53 28.58 56.00
C LEU A 823 34.55 27.75 55.11
N LEU A 824 33.90 28.51 54.21
CA LEU A 824 32.92 28.24 53.14
C LEU A 824 33.10 27.01 52.20
N ILE A 825 32.03 26.19 52.05
CA ILE A 825 31.09 26.10 50.89
C ILE A 825 31.63 26.45 49.46
N PRO A 826 31.28 25.77 48.32
CA PRO A 826 30.85 24.38 48.01
C PRO A 826 31.57 23.79 46.74
N LEU A 827 31.14 22.62 46.19
CA LEU A 827 30.76 22.42 44.74
C LEU A 827 30.58 20.96 44.23
N MET A 828 29.54 20.78 43.39
CA MET A 828 29.35 19.80 42.28
C MET A 828 29.24 18.26 42.47
N ARG A 829 28.00 17.76 42.24
CA ARG A 829 27.60 16.69 41.27
C ARG A 829 28.39 15.36 41.21
N ARG A 830 27.68 14.24 41.46
CA ARG A 830 27.15 13.37 40.37
C ARG A 830 26.13 12.29 40.82
N ARG A 831 25.25 11.91 39.89
CA ARG A 831 24.44 10.66 39.87
C ARG A 831 25.38 9.42 39.83
N ARG A 832 24.98 8.16 40.08
CA ARG A 832 23.72 7.46 39.70
C ARG A 832 23.72 6.02 40.28
N ARG A 833 22.54 5.37 40.34
CA ARG A 833 22.30 3.90 40.47
C ARG A 833 22.69 3.26 41.81
N GLU A 834 22.11 2.16 42.28
CA GLU A 834 20.85 1.37 42.15
C GLU A 834 21.18 0.03 42.87
N GLU A 835 20.15 -0.71 43.31
CA GLU A 835 20.20 -2.06 43.95
C GLU A 835 20.22 -2.14 45.49
N ARG A 836 19.05 -1.99 46.11
CA ARG A 836 18.22 -3.15 46.49
C ARG A 836 16.77 -2.77 46.72
#